data_AF-A0A962UMX0-F1
#
_entry.id   AF-A0A962UMX0-F1
#
_cell.length_a   1.000
_cell.length_b   1.000
_cell.length_c   1.000
_cell.angle_alpha   90.00
_cell.angle_beta   90.00
_cell.angle_gamma   90.00
#
_symmetry.space_group_name_H-M   'P 1'
#
loop_
_entity.id
_entity.type
_entity.pdbx_description
1 polymer ?
#
loop_
_entity_poly.entity_id
_entity_poly.type
_entity_poly.pdbx_seq_one_letter_code
_entity_poly.pdbx_strand_id
1 'polypeptide(L)'
;MTTSRAANQTVIAGADEKSAGDASPVAESCFHCGLPLDPNFRESIPVTGRARSFCCHGCLAVARSIVDAGLEEYYEHRREKAVTADVVPEIVRKLGFYDHPSVQKSFVRSTKDTREASLLLENIRCAACLWLNERVLRGLDGVIEVDLDYASHHARVRWDPARIKLSEILESILSIGYVAHPYDATRREELNRIQEKRSIERLIFAGVIGMMVMNFAIAGYVMGLGDETGELSLWVRIGRWTSLFATTTLLAYPGQEFFIGAWRDLRNRRLGMDVPIVLGLSFAYLGSLHTTWSQSGEVYYDSIAMFVFLVLLARRIELRGRVRAADALDRVGKILPRLATRLDADGEKEVLVTDLAPGDRVRVRPGEIVPADGRLIDGQSTFDESLLTGEPLPVARQPGDMLIGGTCNVDQAVILEVEKDTGDSTVAEIHRLLMRGMREAPRYAVLAQRAAAWFVAVVLLIAAVTATTWLLIDPALALPNTVAVLIVTCPCAFALATPVAAAIGVGRLADAGMLAVRSDAIEHLALCDTFAFDKTGTLTLGELRVEQIATFGNLDAAQAVMLAAALEAHSEHAIGKALRAQHQGPVREVSDHLNRVGEGIQGTIDDTIWRIGKPAFVLPAASLPRLQADHPTLMSSAYVVVALCDMDGNGALFALSDQMRPGVQDLLATLRDRGVRHIALLSGDSQESVQQFARNLDFDEALGDQKPSDKLMWIRSRQRDGARVAMAG
;
A
#
# COMPACT_ATOMS: atom_id res chain seq x y z
N MET A 1 -64.01 26.59 -25.15
CA MET A 1 -63.64 27.53 -24.06
C MET A 1 -64.74 27.51 -23.00
N THR A 2 -65.33 26.36 -22.62
CA THR A 2 -64.86 25.32 -21.67
C THR A 2 -64.45 25.90 -20.30
N THR A 3 -65.39 26.11 -19.36
CA THR A 3 -65.97 25.16 -18.35
C THR A 3 -64.95 24.74 -17.27
N SER A 4 -65.21 24.55 -15.97
CA SER A 4 -66.36 24.65 -15.03
C SER A 4 -65.78 24.12 -13.69
N ARG A 5 -65.77 24.85 -12.57
CA ARG A 5 -66.76 24.84 -11.46
C ARG A 5 -66.75 23.60 -10.53
N ALA A 6 -66.56 23.89 -9.22
CA ALA A 6 -67.17 23.28 -8.01
C ALA A 6 -66.83 21.82 -7.65
N ALA A 7 -66.99 21.29 -6.43
CA ALA A 7 -67.04 21.75 -5.03
C ALA A 7 -67.35 20.47 -4.19
N ASN A 8 -66.95 20.46 -2.91
CA ASN A 8 -67.63 19.82 -1.77
C ASN A 8 -67.77 18.28 -1.69
N GLN A 9 -67.25 17.64 -0.63
CA GLN A 9 -68.02 17.23 0.57
C GLN A 9 -67.24 16.27 1.50
N THR A 10 -67.22 16.64 2.77
CA THR A 10 -66.93 15.85 3.99
C THR A 10 -67.99 14.80 4.28
N VAL A 11 -67.59 13.61 4.77
CA VAL A 11 -68.39 12.79 5.70
C VAL A 11 -67.45 12.07 6.68
N ILE A 12 -67.71 12.24 7.99
CA ILE A 12 -67.22 11.42 9.10
C ILE A 12 -68.45 10.66 9.66
N ALA A 13 -68.23 9.40 10.06
CA ALA A 13 -68.82 8.66 11.20
C ALA A 13 -69.45 7.30 10.84
N GLY A 14 -69.12 6.29 11.65
CA GLY A 14 -69.86 5.03 11.75
C GLY A 14 -68.99 3.85 12.19
N ALA A 15 -68.97 3.56 13.49
CA ALA A 15 -68.50 2.30 14.05
C ALA A 15 -69.57 1.21 13.85
N ASP A 16 -69.15 -0.01 13.54
CA ASP A 16 -69.88 -1.24 13.89
C ASP A 16 -68.93 -2.44 13.91
N GLU A 17 -68.90 -3.13 15.05
CA GLU A 17 -68.28 -4.45 15.25
C GLU A 17 -69.11 -5.54 14.56
N LYS A 18 -68.46 -6.45 13.83
CA LYS A 18 -68.80 -7.89 13.81
C LYS A 18 -67.74 -8.77 13.11
N SER A 19 -67.09 -9.58 13.95
CA SER A 19 -66.47 -10.91 13.78
C SER A 19 -66.04 -11.46 12.41
N ALA A 20 -64.74 -11.81 12.40
CA ALA A 20 -64.14 -13.10 11.98
C ALA A 20 -64.09 -13.48 10.48
N GLY A 21 -62.86 -13.43 9.96
CA GLY A 21 -62.41 -14.11 8.75
C GLY A 21 -60.92 -13.88 8.55
N ASP A 22 -60.09 -14.80 9.03
CA ASP A 22 -58.62 -14.78 8.92
C ASP A 22 -58.18 -14.85 7.45
N ALA A 23 -57.76 -13.70 6.90
CA ALA A 23 -57.06 -13.59 5.64
C ALA A 23 -56.00 -12.50 5.77
N SER A 24 -54.74 -12.90 5.97
CA SER A 24 -53.60 -11.98 5.89
C SER A 24 -53.64 -11.21 4.56
N PRO A 25 -53.42 -9.89 4.55
CA PRO A 25 -53.45 -9.11 3.31
C PRO A 25 -52.38 -9.63 2.35
N VAL A 26 -52.79 -10.03 1.15
CA VAL A 26 -51.87 -10.40 0.07
C VAL A 26 -51.00 -9.18 -0.20
N ALA A 27 -49.70 -9.29 0.05
CA ALA A 27 -48.77 -8.18 -0.15
C ALA A 27 -48.78 -7.78 -1.64
N GLU A 28 -49.32 -6.61 -1.97
CA GLU A 28 -49.42 -6.11 -3.36
C GLU A 28 -48.06 -5.76 -3.99
N SER A 29 -46.98 -5.80 -3.20
CA SER A 29 -45.63 -5.48 -3.66
C SER A 29 -44.60 -6.49 -3.15
N CYS A 30 -43.59 -6.72 -3.97
CA CYS A 30 -42.40 -7.48 -3.66
C CYS A 30 -41.75 -6.98 -2.38
N PHE A 31 -41.52 -7.90 -1.45
CA PHE A 31 -40.87 -7.59 -0.17
C PHE A 31 -39.44 -7.08 -0.36
N HIS A 32 -38.71 -7.59 -1.36
CA HIS A 32 -37.31 -7.26 -1.57
C HIS A 32 -37.08 -5.97 -2.37
N CYS A 33 -37.87 -5.65 -3.40
CA CYS A 33 -37.63 -4.47 -4.25
C CYS A 33 -38.79 -3.46 -4.28
N GLY A 34 -39.99 -3.84 -3.81
CA GLY A 34 -41.16 -2.96 -3.78
C GLY A 34 -41.98 -2.86 -5.06
N LEU A 35 -41.61 -3.57 -6.14
CA LEU A 35 -42.40 -3.65 -7.38
C LEU A 35 -43.67 -4.49 -7.21
N PRO A 36 -44.72 -4.29 -8.03
CA PRO A 36 -45.89 -5.17 -8.02
C PRO A 36 -45.50 -6.63 -8.28
N LEU A 37 -46.24 -7.56 -7.66
CA LEU A 37 -46.00 -8.99 -7.87
C LEU A 37 -46.44 -9.38 -9.30
N ASP A 38 -45.62 -10.20 -9.97
CA ASP A 38 -46.01 -10.81 -11.24
C ASP A 38 -47.10 -11.88 -10.97
N PRO A 39 -48.28 -11.80 -11.62
CA PRO A 39 -49.35 -12.79 -11.44
C PRO A 39 -48.90 -14.23 -11.70
N ASN A 40 -47.89 -14.42 -12.56
CA ASN A 40 -47.34 -15.71 -12.97
C ASN A 40 -46.24 -16.24 -12.03
N PHE A 41 -45.78 -15.45 -11.06
CA PHE A 41 -44.72 -15.83 -10.12
C PHE A 41 -45.20 -15.69 -8.67
N ARG A 42 -45.54 -16.83 -8.04
CA ARG A 42 -46.11 -16.89 -6.68
C ARG A 42 -45.25 -17.67 -5.70
N GLU A 43 -43.94 -17.43 -5.72
CA GLU A 43 -43.03 -18.02 -4.74
C GLU A 43 -42.82 -17.10 -3.54
N SER A 44 -42.76 -17.70 -2.35
CA SER A 44 -42.52 -17.01 -1.10
C SER A 44 -41.57 -17.80 -0.21
N ILE A 45 -40.78 -17.10 0.59
CA ILE A 45 -39.91 -17.70 1.63
C ILE A 45 -40.17 -17.02 2.97
N PRO A 46 -39.95 -17.71 4.10
CA PRO A 46 -39.97 -17.08 5.40
C PRO A 46 -38.79 -16.10 5.51
N VAL A 47 -39.08 -14.85 5.86
CA VAL A 47 -38.09 -13.85 6.24
C VAL A 47 -38.55 -13.24 7.57
N THR A 48 -37.70 -13.27 8.59
CA THR A 48 -38.03 -12.87 9.98
C THR A 48 -39.30 -13.53 10.51
N GLY A 49 -39.45 -14.83 10.20
CA GLY A 49 -40.60 -15.64 10.64
C GLY A 49 -41.93 -15.36 9.94
N ARG A 50 -41.99 -14.49 8.91
CA ARG A 50 -43.19 -14.23 8.11
C ARG A 50 -42.97 -14.60 6.65
N ALA A 51 -43.98 -15.23 6.01
CA ALA A 51 -43.93 -15.52 4.59
C ALA A 51 -43.94 -14.22 3.77
N ARG A 52 -42.93 -14.02 2.91
CA ARG A 52 -42.78 -12.82 2.08
C ARG A 52 -42.81 -13.19 0.60
N SER A 53 -43.54 -12.42 -0.19
CA SER A 53 -43.68 -12.61 -1.64
C SER A 53 -42.69 -11.76 -2.42
N PHE A 54 -42.26 -12.26 -3.58
CA PHE A 54 -41.24 -11.62 -4.43
C PHE A 54 -41.74 -11.49 -5.88
N CYS A 55 -41.28 -10.47 -6.61
CA CYS A 55 -41.73 -10.22 -7.99
C CYS A 55 -41.04 -11.09 -9.05
N CYS A 56 -39.89 -11.70 -8.75
CA CYS A 56 -39.12 -12.52 -9.69
C CYS A 56 -38.17 -13.49 -8.98
N HIS A 57 -37.64 -14.48 -9.72
CA HIS A 57 -36.62 -15.42 -9.22
C HIS A 57 -35.37 -14.72 -8.68
N GLY A 58 -34.99 -13.56 -9.21
CA GLY A 58 -33.84 -12.80 -8.70
C GLY A 58 -34.06 -12.25 -7.29
N CYS A 59 -35.21 -11.60 -7.05
CA CYS A 59 -35.57 -11.10 -5.71
C CYS A 59 -35.72 -12.24 -4.70
N LEU A 60 -36.24 -13.38 -5.15
CA LEU A 60 -36.33 -14.60 -4.34
C LEU A 60 -34.95 -15.16 -4.01
N ALA A 61 -34.06 -15.28 -5.01
CA ALA A 61 -32.71 -15.83 -4.84
C ALA A 61 -31.88 -14.98 -3.88
N VAL A 62 -31.91 -13.65 -4.02
CA VAL A 62 -31.21 -12.74 -3.09
C VAL A 62 -31.77 -12.86 -1.69
N ALA A 63 -33.10 -12.87 -1.55
CA ALA A 63 -33.72 -13.01 -0.23
C ALA A 63 -33.41 -14.37 0.42
N ARG A 64 -33.38 -15.45 -0.37
CA ARG A 64 -33.02 -16.79 0.09
C ARG A 64 -31.55 -16.83 0.51
N SER A 65 -30.63 -16.27 -0.26
CA SER A 65 -29.22 -16.18 0.13
C SER A 65 -29.00 -15.41 1.43
N ILE A 66 -29.81 -14.37 1.70
CA ILE A 66 -29.74 -13.60 2.95
C ILE A 66 -30.29 -14.43 4.14
N VAL A 67 -31.41 -15.13 3.94
CA VAL A 67 -32.04 -16.00 4.95
C VAL A 67 -31.15 -17.20 5.27
N ASP A 68 -30.65 -17.89 4.25
CA ASP A 68 -29.78 -19.07 4.40
C ASP A 68 -28.44 -18.71 5.07
N ALA A 69 -28.00 -17.46 4.93
CA ALA A 69 -26.83 -16.92 5.62
C ALA A 69 -27.10 -16.51 7.09
N GLY A 70 -28.34 -16.62 7.58
CA GLY A 70 -28.74 -16.20 8.92
C GLY A 70 -28.74 -14.67 9.12
N LEU A 71 -28.82 -13.89 8.04
CA LEU A 71 -28.68 -12.43 8.04
C LEU A 71 -30.03 -11.71 7.93
N GLU A 72 -31.10 -12.31 8.45
CA GLU A 72 -32.46 -11.80 8.34
C GLU A 72 -32.64 -10.40 8.97
N GLU A 73 -31.80 -10.05 9.95
CA GLU A 73 -31.71 -8.73 10.60
C GLU A 73 -31.42 -7.58 9.59
N TYR A 74 -30.88 -7.89 8.40
CA TYR A 74 -30.76 -6.97 7.27
C TYR A 74 -32.10 -6.31 6.90
N TYR A 75 -33.18 -7.08 6.91
CA TYR A 75 -34.51 -6.58 6.53
C TYR A 75 -35.16 -5.73 7.61
N GLU A 76 -34.73 -5.85 8.86
CA GLU A 76 -35.23 -5.03 9.97
C GLU A 76 -34.61 -3.63 9.98
N HIS A 77 -33.35 -3.50 9.55
CA HIS A 77 -32.58 -2.25 9.62
C HIS A 77 -32.56 -1.45 8.31
N ARG A 78 -33.19 -1.97 7.26
CA ARG A 78 -33.22 -1.34 5.94
C ARG A 78 -34.28 -0.25 5.87
N ARG A 79 -33.85 0.99 5.66
CA ARG A 79 -34.72 2.20 5.62
C ARG A 79 -35.33 2.51 4.25
N GLU A 80 -34.71 2.05 3.16
CA GLU A 80 -35.15 2.31 1.79
C GLU A 80 -35.19 1.01 0.98
N LYS A 81 -36.13 0.89 0.04
CA LYS A 81 -36.17 -0.26 -0.86
C LYS A 81 -35.04 -0.15 -1.91
N ALA A 82 -34.51 -1.27 -2.40
CA ALA A 82 -33.43 -1.33 -3.37
C ALA A 82 -33.77 -0.44 -4.58
N VAL A 83 -32.75 0.22 -5.14
CA VAL A 83 -32.88 1.11 -6.30
C VAL A 83 -33.72 0.39 -7.37
N THR A 84 -34.77 1.07 -7.83
CA THR A 84 -35.79 0.54 -8.73
C THR A 84 -35.16 -0.11 -9.96
N ALA A 85 -35.68 -1.28 -10.32
CA ALA A 85 -35.23 -2.09 -11.46
C ALA A 85 -35.41 -1.41 -12.83
N ASP A 86 -35.95 -0.19 -12.89
CA ASP A 86 -36.02 0.60 -14.13
C ASP A 86 -34.72 1.34 -14.45
N VAL A 87 -33.86 1.62 -13.44
CA VAL A 87 -32.56 2.31 -13.62
C VAL A 87 -31.41 1.32 -13.81
N VAL A 88 -31.56 0.12 -13.26
CA VAL A 88 -30.58 -0.99 -13.32
C VAL A 88 -30.27 -1.45 -14.76
N PRO A 89 -31.23 -1.59 -15.70
CA PRO A 89 -30.96 -2.14 -17.03
C PRO A 89 -30.05 -1.24 -17.87
N GLU A 90 -30.13 0.08 -17.71
CA GLU A 90 -29.29 1.02 -18.48
C GLU A 90 -27.86 1.09 -17.92
N ILE A 91 -27.69 1.03 -16.60
CA ILE A 91 -26.38 0.99 -15.94
C ILE A 91 -25.68 -0.35 -16.24
N VAL A 92 -26.39 -1.49 -16.11
CA VAL A 92 -25.86 -2.82 -16.42
C VAL A 92 -25.49 -2.96 -17.90
N ARG A 93 -26.31 -2.43 -18.82
CA ARG A 93 -25.94 -2.37 -20.25
C ARG A 93 -24.68 -1.53 -20.51
N LYS A 94 -24.42 -0.51 -19.68
CA LYS A 94 -23.18 0.30 -19.75
C LYS A 94 -21.99 -0.40 -19.07
N LEU A 95 -22.18 -1.40 -18.21
CA LEU A 95 -21.08 -2.13 -17.56
C LEU A 95 -20.28 -2.98 -18.55
N GLY A 96 -20.91 -3.53 -19.59
CA GLY A 96 -20.23 -4.25 -20.67
C GLY A 96 -19.20 -3.39 -21.42
N PHE A 97 -19.28 -2.05 -21.35
CA PHE A 97 -18.25 -1.16 -21.87
C PHE A 97 -16.89 -1.35 -21.18
N TYR A 98 -16.91 -1.67 -19.88
CA TYR A 98 -15.69 -1.93 -19.11
C TYR A 98 -15.01 -3.25 -19.46
N ASP A 99 -15.63 -4.11 -20.27
CA ASP A 99 -14.98 -5.31 -20.82
C ASP A 99 -14.17 -5.02 -22.09
N HIS A 100 -14.32 -3.82 -22.68
CA HIS A 100 -13.65 -3.49 -23.92
C HIS A 100 -12.13 -3.31 -23.70
N PRO A 101 -11.25 -3.93 -24.52
CA PRO A 101 -9.81 -3.89 -24.31
C PRO A 101 -9.21 -2.48 -24.26
N SER A 102 -9.71 -1.55 -25.08
CA SER A 102 -9.24 -0.16 -25.08
C SER A 102 -9.61 0.62 -23.82
N VAL A 103 -10.71 0.25 -23.16
CA VAL A 103 -11.16 0.85 -21.90
C VAL A 103 -10.37 0.24 -20.74
N GLN A 104 -10.16 -1.08 -20.78
CA GLN A 104 -9.36 -1.78 -19.78
C GLN A 104 -7.89 -1.37 -19.79
N LYS A 105 -7.31 -1.00 -20.94
CA LYS A 105 -5.92 -0.53 -21.03
C LYS A 105 -5.57 0.61 -20.05
N SER A 106 -6.53 1.47 -19.72
CA SER A 106 -6.25 2.64 -18.86
C SER A 106 -6.26 2.33 -17.36
N PHE A 107 -6.82 1.19 -16.91
CA PHE A 107 -6.96 0.90 -15.47
C PHE A 107 -6.95 -0.59 -15.07
N VAL A 108 -6.86 -1.51 -16.03
CA VAL A 108 -6.76 -2.96 -15.82
C VAL A 108 -5.40 -3.43 -16.29
N ARG A 109 -4.61 -3.99 -15.39
CA ARG A 109 -3.33 -4.62 -15.72
C ARG A 109 -3.57 -6.08 -16.07
N SER A 110 -2.92 -6.57 -17.12
CA SER A 110 -2.95 -7.98 -17.50
C SER A 110 -1.58 -8.60 -17.23
N THR A 111 -1.55 -9.66 -16.41
CA THR A 111 -0.43 -10.61 -16.27
C THR A 111 -0.80 -11.87 -17.03
N LYS A 112 0.18 -12.72 -17.42
CA LYS A 112 -0.02 -13.89 -18.32
C LYS A 112 -1.32 -14.68 -18.09
N ASP A 113 -1.71 -14.90 -16.82
CA ASP A 113 -2.90 -15.68 -16.47
C ASP A 113 -3.95 -14.90 -15.64
N THR A 114 -3.72 -13.63 -15.30
CA THR A 114 -4.59 -12.88 -14.36
C THR A 114 -4.73 -11.42 -14.73
N ARG A 115 -5.90 -10.82 -14.51
CA ARG A 115 -6.13 -9.37 -14.61
C ARG A 115 -6.34 -8.75 -13.24
N GLU A 116 -5.89 -7.51 -13.09
CA GLU A 116 -6.04 -6.74 -11.86
C GLU A 116 -6.62 -5.36 -12.16
N ALA A 117 -7.64 -4.95 -11.40
CA ALA A 117 -8.24 -3.64 -11.47
C ALA A 117 -8.30 -2.99 -10.10
N SER A 118 -8.12 -1.67 -10.11
CA SER A 118 -8.32 -0.79 -8.96
C SER A 118 -9.65 -0.08 -9.11
N LEU A 119 -10.57 -0.28 -8.15
CA LEU A 119 -11.94 0.21 -8.18
C LEU A 119 -12.21 1.12 -6.96
N LEU A 120 -12.95 2.21 -7.17
CA LEU A 120 -13.47 3.05 -6.10
C LEU A 120 -14.92 2.64 -5.81
N LEU A 121 -15.21 2.30 -4.55
CA LEU A 121 -16.56 1.94 -4.10
C LEU A 121 -17.30 3.19 -3.60
N GLU A 122 -18.42 3.52 -4.25
CA GLU A 122 -19.31 4.59 -3.83
C GLU A 122 -20.43 4.07 -2.92
N ASN A 123 -21.05 4.99 -2.16
CA ASN A 123 -22.12 4.71 -1.19
C ASN A 123 -21.75 3.81 0.00
N ILE A 124 -20.45 3.59 0.25
CA ILE A 124 -19.95 3.01 1.50
C ILE A 124 -20.19 3.98 2.66
N ARG A 125 -20.95 3.56 3.69
CA ARG A 125 -21.31 4.39 4.85
C ARG A 125 -20.78 3.86 6.20
N CYS A 126 -20.34 2.61 6.25
CA CYS A 126 -19.76 2.00 7.45
C CYS A 126 -18.83 0.82 7.11
N ALA A 127 -18.08 0.34 8.11
CA ALA A 127 -17.18 -0.81 7.97
C ALA A 127 -17.91 -2.12 7.57
N ALA A 128 -19.20 -2.26 7.93
CA ALA A 128 -20.00 -3.41 7.53
C ALA A 128 -20.31 -3.41 6.02
N CYS A 129 -20.42 -2.23 5.38
CA CYS A 129 -20.58 -2.12 3.93
C CYS A 129 -19.35 -2.67 3.18
N LEU A 130 -18.15 -2.34 3.68
CA LEU A 130 -16.89 -2.81 3.11
C LEU A 130 -16.71 -4.31 3.30
N TRP A 131 -16.99 -4.81 4.51
CA TRP A 131 -16.95 -6.25 4.79
C TRP A 131 -17.90 -7.06 3.90
N LEU A 132 -19.10 -6.54 3.62
CA LEU A 132 -20.05 -7.19 2.71
C LEU A 132 -19.51 -7.27 1.28
N ASN A 133 -18.95 -6.17 0.77
CA ASN A 133 -18.31 -6.17 -0.55
C ASN A 133 -17.12 -7.14 -0.59
N GLU A 134 -16.29 -7.19 0.46
CA GLU A 134 -15.16 -8.13 0.58
C GLU A 134 -15.62 -9.58 0.49
N ARG A 135 -16.68 -9.92 1.24
CA ARG A 135 -17.24 -11.27 1.29
C ARG A 135 -17.82 -11.69 -0.05
N VAL A 136 -18.56 -10.81 -0.71
CA VAL A 136 -19.19 -11.08 -2.02
C VAL A 136 -18.13 -11.24 -3.10
N LEU A 137 -17.16 -10.32 -3.18
CA LEU A 137 -16.09 -10.38 -4.17
C LEU A 137 -15.20 -11.62 -4.01
N ARG A 138 -14.88 -12.02 -2.77
CA ARG A 138 -14.13 -13.28 -2.51
C ARG A 138 -14.93 -14.54 -2.81
N GLY A 139 -16.25 -14.45 -2.86
CA GLY A 139 -17.15 -15.57 -3.16
C GLY A 139 -17.33 -15.85 -4.65
N LEU A 140 -16.86 -14.96 -5.53
CA LEU A 140 -16.98 -15.12 -6.97
C LEU A 140 -15.95 -16.13 -7.52
N ASP A 141 -16.42 -17.14 -8.24
CA ASP A 141 -15.55 -18.09 -8.93
C ASP A 141 -14.78 -17.37 -10.05
N GLY A 142 -13.45 -17.45 -10.00
CA GLY A 142 -12.56 -16.68 -10.87
C GLY A 142 -11.92 -15.45 -10.22
N VAL A 143 -12.38 -14.99 -9.05
CA VAL A 143 -11.68 -13.96 -8.28
C VAL A 143 -10.59 -14.61 -7.42
N ILE A 144 -9.35 -14.17 -7.60
CA ILE A 144 -8.16 -14.74 -6.95
C ILE A 144 -7.85 -13.98 -5.65
N GLU A 145 -7.95 -12.65 -5.69
CA GLU A 145 -7.57 -11.80 -4.58
C GLU A 145 -8.45 -10.55 -4.54
N VAL A 146 -8.87 -10.20 -3.32
CA VAL A 146 -9.64 -8.98 -3.04
C VAL A 146 -9.01 -8.31 -1.83
N ASP A 147 -8.58 -7.08 -2.05
CA ASP A 147 -8.02 -6.20 -1.04
C ASP A 147 -8.86 -4.92 -0.99
N LEU A 148 -9.30 -4.54 0.21
CA LEU A 148 -10.20 -3.42 0.45
C LEU A 148 -9.61 -2.49 1.48
N ASP A 149 -9.33 -1.26 1.08
CA ASP A 149 -8.88 -0.23 1.99
C ASP A 149 -10.11 0.46 2.62
N TYR A 150 -10.23 0.23 3.93
CA TYR A 150 -11.33 0.70 4.75
C TYR A 150 -11.35 2.22 4.95
N ALA A 151 -10.21 2.89 4.79
CA ALA A 151 -10.11 4.35 4.89
C ALA A 151 -10.37 5.02 3.54
N SER A 152 -9.99 4.36 2.45
CA SER A 152 -9.98 4.95 1.11
C SER A 152 -11.14 4.51 0.21
N HIS A 153 -11.96 3.55 0.66
CA HIS A 153 -13.04 2.92 -0.11
C HIS A 153 -12.54 2.32 -1.43
N HIS A 154 -11.26 1.94 -1.45
CA HIS A 154 -10.59 1.39 -2.60
C HIS A 154 -10.68 -0.13 -2.56
N ALA A 155 -11.09 -0.73 -3.66
CA ALA A 155 -11.12 -2.16 -3.86
C ALA A 155 -10.13 -2.54 -4.96
N ARG A 156 -9.13 -3.33 -4.63
CA ARG A 156 -8.28 -4.00 -5.61
C ARG A 156 -8.84 -5.40 -5.80
N VAL A 157 -9.16 -5.73 -7.05
CA VAL A 157 -9.68 -7.04 -7.42
C VAL A 157 -8.76 -7.65 -8.46
N ARG A 158 -8.24 -8.85 -8.18
CA ARG A 158 -7.46 -9.68 -9.11
C ARG A 158 -8.26 -10.91 -9.47
N TRP A 159 -8.42 -11.17 -10.75
CA TRP A 159 -9.26 -12.25 -11.26
C TRP A 159 -8.63 -12.96 -12.47
N ASP A 160 -9.12 -14.17 -12.74
CA ASP A 160 -8.81 -14.95 -13.92
C ASP A 160 -9.78 -14.53 -15.06
N PRO A 161 -9.28 -13.89 -16.14
CA PRO A 161 -10.13 -13.42 -17.23
C PRO A 161 -10.76 -14.56 -18.05
N ALA A 162 -10.29 -15.80 -17.90
CA ALA A 162 -10.92 -16.96 -18.54
C ALA A 162 -12.18 -17.43 -17.81
N ARG A 163 -12.33 -17.07 -16.54
CA ARG A 163 -13.45 -17.51 -15.68
C ARG A 163 -14.50 -16.45 -15.41
N ILE A 164 -14.08 -15.19 -15.22
CA ILE A 164 -14.99 -14.09 -14.88
C ILE A 164 -14.59 -12.80 -15.59
N LYS A 165 -15.59 -12.01 -16.01
CA LYS A 165 -15.38 -10.69 -16.62
C LYS A 165 -15.45 -9.57 -15.60
N LEU A 166 -14.87 -8.41 -15.94
CA LEU A 166 -14.93 -7.25 -15.06
C LEU A 166 -16.37 -6.76 -14.90
N SER A 167 -17.17 -6.78 -15.96
CA SER A 167 -18.60 -6.45 -15.89
C SER A 167 -19.34 -7.30 -14.86
N GLU A 168 -19.10 -8.61 -14.80
CA GLU A 168 -19.72 -9.54 -13.85
C GLU A 168 -19.31 -9.23 -12.38
N ILE A 169 -18.06 -8.81 -12.17
CA ILE A 169 -17.58 -8.33 -10.88
C ILE A 169 -18.31 -7.02 -10.49
N LEU A 170 -18.43 -6.06 -11.41
CA LEU A 170 -19.13 -4.80 -11.17
C LEU A 170 -20.64 -5.01 -10.96
N GLU A 171 -21.25 -5.95 -11.69
CA GLU A 171 -22.64 -6.37 -11.50
C GLU A 171 -22.86 -6.98 -10.12
N SER A 172 -21.91 -7.79 -9.64
CA SER A 172 -21.98 -8.37 -8.30
C SER A 172 -21.97 -7.29 -7.22
N ILE A 173 -21.15 -6.25 -7.36
CA ILE A 173 -21.14 -5.07 -6.48
C ILE A 173 -22.46 -4.29 -6.58
N LEU A 174 -23.01 -4.15 -7.80
CA LEU A 174 -24.29 -3.50 -8.03
C LEU A 174 -25.47 -4.26 -7.43
N SER A 175 -25.43 -5.60 -7.47
CA SER A 175 -26.50 -6.48 -6.97
C SER A 175 -26.73 -6.34 -5.46
N ILE A 176 -25.67 -5.98 -4.72
CA ILE A 176 -25.74 -5.70 -3.28
C ILE A 176 -25.94 -4.21 -2.97
N GLY A 177 -26.18 -3.38 -3.99
CA GLY A 177 -26.58 -1.98 -3.87
C GLY A 177 -25.44 -0.96 -3.81
N TYR A 178 -24.22 -1.33 -4.21
CA TYR A 178 -23.07 -0.42 -4.27
C TYR A 178 -22.68 -0.14 -5.72
N VAL A 179 -21.94 0.94 -5.95
CA VAL A 179 -21.44 1.27 -7.29
C VAL A 179 -19.93 1.28 -7.24
N ALA A 180 -19.30 0.62 -8.22
CA ALA A 180 -17.85 0.60 -8.39
C ALA A 180 -17.47 1.30 -9.69
N HIS A 181 -16.43 2.14 -9.62
CA HIS A 181 -15.86 2.83 -10.77
C HIS A 181 -14.36 2.56 -10.85
N PRO A 182 -13.74 2.61 -12.05
CA PRO A 182 -12.30 2.63 -12.16
C PRO A 182 -11.67 3.71 -11.28
N TYR A 183 -10.57 3.37 -10.62
CA TYR A 183 -9.85 4.31 -9.77
C TYR A 183 -9.21 5.43 -10.61
N ASP A 184 -9.58 6.67 -10.32
CA ASP A 184 -9.01 7.88 -10.92
C ASP A 184 -8.34 8.73 -9.83
N ALA A 185 -7.02 8.88 -9.92
CA ALA A 185 -6.22 9.65 -8.99
C ALA A 185 -6.60 11.15 -8.98
N THR A 186 -7.03 11.70 -10.12
CA THR A 186 -7.39 13.12 -10.23
C THR A 186 -8.69 13.44 -9.49
N ARG A 187 -9.67 12.54 -9.57
CA ARG A 187 -10.94 12.65 -8.84
C ARG A 187 -10.76 12.54 -7.33
N ARG A 188 -9.76 11.75 -6.88
CA ARG A 188 -9.37 11.67 -5.47
C ARG A 188 -8.75 12.95 -4.96
N GLU A 189 -7.85 13.54 -5.74
CA GLU A 189 -7.23 14.82 -5.39
C GLU A 189 -8.30 15.93 -5.26
N GLU A 190 -9.31 15.92 -6.13
CA GLU A 190 -10.45 16.84 -6.05
C GLU A 190 -11.31 16.62 -4.79
N LEU A 191 -11.63 15.36 -4.46
CA LEU A 191 -12.38 15.04 -3.23
C LEU A 191 -11.62 15.47 -1.98
N ASN A 192 -10.29 15.25 -1.94
CA ASN A 192 -9.43 15.69 -0.85
C ASN A 192 -9.42 17.22 -0.72
N ARG A 193 -9.35 17.96 -1.84
CA ARG A 193 -9.41 19.43 -1.85
C ARG A 193 -10.75 19.95 -1.34
N ILE A 194 -11.87 19.34 -1.75
CA ILE A 194 -13.21 19.72 -1.28
C ILE A 194 -13.33 19.49 0.24
N GLN A 195 -12.84 18.35 0.73
CA GLN A 195 -12.83 18.05 2.18
C GLN A 195 -11.94 19.02 2.96
N GLU A 196 -10.74 19.32 2.45
CA GLU A 196 -9.81 20.26 3.06
C GLU A 196 -10.44 21.66 3.18
N LYS A 197 -11.08 22.13 2.09
CA LYS A 197 -11.77 23.42 2.08
C LYS A 197 -12.88 23.47 3.13
N ARG A 198 -13.75 22.45 3.20
CA ARG A 198 -14.83 22.39 4.21
C ARG A 198 -14.29 22.34 5.64
N SER A 199 -13.19 21.62 5.88
CA SER A 199 -12.55 21.57 7.19
C SER A 199 -12.03 22.94 7.63
N ILE A 200 -11.39 23.69 6.71
CA ILE A 200 -10.94 25.06 6.96
C ILE A 200 -12.12 25.99 7.22
N GLU A 201 -13.17 25.93 6.40
CA GLU A 201 -14.38 26.74 6.58
C GLU A 201 -15.01 26.52 7.95
N ARG A 202 -15.14 25.26 8.39
CA ARG A 202 -15.66 24.89 9.71
C ARG A 202 -14.78 25.38 10.85
N LEU A 203 -13.44 25.30 10.70
CA LEU A 203 -12.49 25.80 11.69
C LEU A 203 -12.56 27.33 11.83
N ILE A 204 -12.61 28.05 10.71
CA ILE A 204 -12.75 29.52 10.70
C ILE A 204 -14.08 29.90 11.36
N PHE A 205 -15.18 29.25 10.97
CA PHE A 205 -16.49 29.47 11.57
C PHE A 205 -16.46 29.22 13.08
N ALA A 206 -15.84 28.13 13.52
CA ALA A 206 -15.70 27.80 14.93
C ALA A 206 -14.87 28.84 15.70
N GLY A 207 -13.79 29.35 15.11
CA GLY A 207 -12.97 30.41 15.70
C GLY A 207 -13.70 31.73 15.83
N VAL A 208 -14.42 32.16 14.78
CA VAL A 208 -15.18 33.43 14.78
C VAL A 208 -16.32 33.39 15.79
N ILE A 209 -17.15 32.34 15.76
CA ILE A 209 -18.27 32.19 16.70
C ILE A 209 -17.75 31.94 18.11
N GLY A 210 -16.69 31.15 18.28
CA GLY A 210 -16.09 30.89 19.59
C GLY A 210 -15.49 32.14 20.22
N MET A 211 -14.84 33.01 19.44
CA MET A 211 -14.36 34.30 19.93
C MET A 211 -15.52 35.21 20.35
N MET A 212 -16.63 35.20 19.62
CA MET A 212 -17.85 35.93 20.00
C MET A 212 -18.39 35.44 21.34
N VAL A 213 -18.49 34.12 21.56
CA VAL A 213 -18.90 33.53 22.85
C VAL A 213 -17.94 33.92 23.97
N MET A 214 -16.63 33.86 23.72
CA MET A 214 -15.60 34.23 24.70
C MET A 214 -15.72 35.70 25.13
N ASN A 215 -15.98 36.61 24.18
CA ASN A 215 -16.16 38.02 24.49
C ASN A 215 -17.33 38.27 25.46
N PHE A 216 -18.44 37.56 25.30
CA PHE A 216 -19.57 37.64 26.23
C PHE A 216 -19.31 36.91 27.56
N ALA A 217 -18.49 35.87 27.57
CA ALA A 217 -18.10 35.17 28.80
C ALA A 217 -17.16 36.02 29.67
N ILE A 218 -16.21 36.75 29.06
CA ILE A 218 -15.31 37.70 29.76
C ILE A 218 -16.11 38.74 30.52
N ALA A 219 -17.22 39.24 29.96
CA ALA A 219 -18.12 40.15 30.67
C ALA A 219 -18.65 39.55 31.98
N GLY A 220 -18.96 38.26 32.00
CA GLY A 220 -19.37 37.54 33.21
C GLY A 220 -18.23 37.35 34.23
N TYR A 221 -17.00 37.07 33.77
CA TYR A 221 -15.84 36.90 34.64
C TYR A 221 -15.37 38.23 35.28
N VAL A 222 -15.42 39.32 34.52
CA VAL A 222 -14.93 40.64 34.98
C VAL A 222 -15.97 41.40 35.80
N MET A 223 -17.26 41.31 35.44
CA MET A 223 -18.32 42.06 36.15
C MET A 223 -18.92 41.30 37.35
N GLY A 224 -18.57 40.03 37.55
CA GLY A 224 -19.07 39.21 38.66
C GLY A 224 -20.51 38.69 38.47
N LEU A 225 -20.88 37.72 39.32
CA LEU A 225 -22.19 37.06 39.31
C LEU A 225 -23.17 37.78 40.25
N GLY A 226 -23.62 38.98 39.85
CA GLY A 226 -24.72 39.72 40.48
C GLY A 226 -24.32 40.89 41.40
N ASP A 227 -25.21 41.87 41.50
CA ASP A 227 -25.14 42.96 42.51
C ASP A 227 -25.64 42.46 43.88
N GLU A 228 -25.54 43.30 44.93
CA GLU A 228 -25.95 42.98 46.33
C GLU A 228 -27.39 42.44 46.51
N THR A 229 -28.23 42.53 45.47
CA THR A 229 -29.62 42.02 45.42
C THR A 229 -29.74 40.58 44.88
N GLY A 230 -28.65 39.97 44.42
CA GLY A 230 -28.65 38.63 43.82
C GLY A 230 -29.18 38.58 42.37
N GLU A 231 -29.48 39.73 41.77
CA GLU A 231 -29.90 39.82 40.37
C GLU A 231 -28.71 39.97 39.42
N LEU A 232 -28.71 39.18 38.34
CA LEU A 232 -27.74 39.30 37.26
C LEU A 232 -27.94 40.63 36.50
N SER A 233 -26.85 41.34 36.24
CA SER A 233 -26.89 42.55 35.42
C SER A 233 -27.48 42.25 34.02
N LEU A 234 -28.17 43.23 33.44
CA LEU A 234 -28.81 43.10 32.12
C LEU A 234 -27.81 42.61 31.06
N TRP A 235 -26.57 43.11 31.12
CA TRP A 235 -25.48 42.72 30.22
C TRP A 235 -25.08 41.25 30.34
N VAL A 236 -25.03 40.70 31.57
CA VAL A 236 -24.74 39.27 31.79
C VAL A 236 -25.90 38.40 31.32
N ARG A 237 -27.15 38.83 31.52
CA ARG A 237 -28.33 38.11 30.99
C ARG A 237 -28.33 38.08 29.46
N ILE A 238 -28.12 39.22 28.81
CA ILE A 238 -28.00 39.29 27.35
C ILE A 238 -26.83 38.41 26.87
N GLY A 239 -25.67 38.50 27.52
CA GLY A 239 -24.50 37.68 27.23
C GLY A 239 -24.78 36.19 27.29
N ARG A 240 -25.50 35.69 28.32
CA ARG A 240 -25.87 34.27 28.44
C ARG A 240 -26.76 33.80 27.29
N TRP A 241 -27.80 34.57 26.93
CA TRP A 241 -28.68 34.23 25.81
C TRP A 241 -27.97 34.29 24.45
N THR A 242 -27.12 35.29 24.25
CA THR A 242 -26.30 35.39 23.03
C THR A 242 -25.31 34.24 22.93
N SER A 243 -24.62 33.88 24.02
CA SER A 243 -23.71 32.74 24.09
C SER A 243 -24.45 31.42 23.86
N LEU A 244 -25.66 31.24 24.39
CA LEU A 244 -26.50 30.08 24.10
C LEU A 244 -26.75 29.94 22.59
N PHE A 245 -27.21 31.01 21.92
CA PHE A 245 -27.50 30.97 20.48
C PHE A 245 -26.25 30.72 19.63
N ALA A 246 -25.16 31.40 19.96
CA ALA A 246 -23.87 31.25 19.29
C ALA A 246 -23.32 29.82 19.47
N THR A 247 -23.31 29.28 20.70
CA THR A 247 -22.87 27.91 20.97
C THR A 247 -23.79 26.86 20.35
N THR A 248 -25.10 27.11 20.25
CA THR A 248 -26.03 26.22 19.53
C THR A 248 -25.68 26.15 18.04
N THR A 249 -25.43 27.30 17.42
CA THR A 249 -25.02 27.38 16.01
C THR A 249 -23.67 26.69 15.79
N LEU A 250 -22.75 26.85 16.75
CA LEU A 250 -21.46 26.18 16.77
C LEU A 250 -21.59 24.65 16.86
N LEU A 251 -22.47 24.13 17.71
CA LEU A 251 -22.69 22.68 17.81
C LEU A 251 -23.41 22.12 16.58
N ALA A 252 -24.34 22.89 15.99
CA ALA A 252 -25.12 22.48 14.83
C ALA A 252 -24.32 22.45 13.52
N TYR A 253 -23.38 23.37 13.30
CA TYR A 253 -22.61 23.43 12.05
C TYR A 253 -21.24 22.74 12.15
N PRO A 254 -20.21 23.29 12.81
CA PRO A 254 -18.92 22.59 12.90
C PRO A 254 -18.95 21.43 13.89
N GLY A 255 -19.72 21.52 14.99
CA GLY A 255 -19.81 20.46 16.00
C GLY A 255 -20.51 19.17 15.54
N GLN A 256 -21.32 19.22 14.48
CA GLN A 256 -22.09 18.07 13.99
C GLN A 256 -21.20 16.86 13.63
N GLU A 257 -19.94 17.10 13.25
CA GLU A 257 -18.99 16.04 12.91
C GLU A 257 -18.81 15.06 14.08
N PHE A 258 -18.77 15.57 15.32
CA PHE A 258 -18.61 14.76 16.53
C PHE A 258 -19.86 13.92 16.80
N PHE A 259 -21.04 14.53 16.68
CA PHE A 259 -22.31 13.83 16.91
C PHE A 259 -22.54 12.71 15.89
N ILE A 260 -22.24 12.97 14.62
CA ILE A 260 -22.33 11.96 13.55
C ILE A 260 -21.33 10.83 13.81
N GLY A 261 -20.11 11.15 14.23
CA GLY A 261 -19.08 10.17 14.57
C GLY A 261 -19.46 9.28 15.76
N ALA A 262 -19.86 9.88 16.88
CA ALA A 262 -20.30 9.14 18.07
C ALA A 262 -21.50 8.22 17.79
N TRP A 263 -22.48 8.71 17.01
CA TRP A 263 -23.62 7.90 16.59
C TRP A 263 -23.18 6.71 15.73
N ARG A 264 -22.25 6.92 14.80
CA ARG A 264 -21.68 5.86 13.96
C ARG A 264 -20.94 4.82 14.80
N ASP A 265 -20.13 5.26 15.76
CA ASP A 265 -19.36 4.37 16.64
C ASP A 265 -20.28 3.50 17.50
N LEU A 266 -21.27 4.12 18.14
CA LEU A 266 -22.24 3.43 18.98
C LEU A 266 -23.07 2.42 18.16
N ARG A 267 -23.54 2.82 16.96
CA ARG A 267 -24.27 1.93 16.06
C ARG A 267 -23.43 0.72 15.63
N ASN A 268 -22.13 0.89 15.47
CA ASN A 268 -21.21 -0.18 15.11
C ASN A 268 -20.70 -0.99 16.32
N ARG A 269 -21.28 -0.80 17.51
CA ARG A 269 -20.85 -1.42 18.78
C ARG A 269 -19.36 -1.19 19.07
N ARG A 270 -18.85 -0.01 18.72
CA ARG A 270 -17.48 0.44 19.00
C ARG A 270 -17.53 1.66 19.90
N LEU A 271 -16.59 1.74 20.84
CA LEU A 271 -16.39 2.93 21.68
C LEU A 271 -15.29 3.78 21.06
N GLY A 272 -15.67 4.70 20.19
CA GLY A 272 -14.74 5.63 19.56
C GLY A 272 -14.55 6.93 20.36
N MET A 273 -13.54 7.71 19.96
CA MET A 273 -13.13 8.95 20.63
C MET A 273 -14.21 10.03 20.65
N ASP A 274 -15.22 9.93 19.77
CA ASP A 274 -16.29 10.90 19.66
C ASP A 274 -17.34 10.73 20.77
N VAL A 275 -17.43 9.54 21.37
CA VAL A 275 -18.44 9.23 22.39
C VAL A 275 -18.24 10.06 23.67
N PRO A 276 -17.06 10.09 24.33
CA PRO A 276 -16.84 10.95 25.49
C PRO A 276 -16.98 12.44 25.17
N ILE A 277 -16.51 12.86 23.99
CA ILE A 277 -16.60 14.25 23.52
C ILE A 277 -18.06 14.69 23.45
N VAL A 278 -18.90 13.92 22.77
CA VAL A 278 -20.32 14.24 22.61
C VAL A 278 -21.03 14.24 23.95
N LEU A 279 -20.77 13.25 24.82
CA LEU A 279 -21.34 13.23 26.17
C LEU A 279 -20.94 14.46 26.99
N GLY A 280 -19.65 14.82 27.00
CA GLY A 280 -19.15 16.00 27.70
C GLY A 280 -19.75 17.30 27.18
N LEU A 281 -19.80 17.46 25.85
CA LEU A 281 -20.43 18.61 25.20
C LEU A 281 -21.93 18.69 25.47
N SER A 282 -22.65 17.57 25.41
CA SER A 282 -24.08 17.52 25.72
C SER A 282 -24.37 17.84 27.17
N PHE A 283 -23.61 17.29 28.13
CA PHE A 283 -23.79 17.61 29.54
C PHE A 283 -23.46 19.08 29.86
N ALA A 284 -22.34 19.60 29.33
CA ALA A 284 -21.99 21.01 29.49
C ALA A 284 -23.05 21.94 28.88
N TYR A 285 -23.56 21.60 27.69
CA TYR A 285 -24.58 22.41 27.01
C TYR A 285 -25.92 22.37 27.74
N LEU A 286 -26.42 21.20 28.10
CA LEU A 286 -27.69 21.05 28.82
C LEU A 286 -27.63 21.68 30.21
N GLY A 287 -26.51 21.53 30.92
CA GLY A 287 -26.30 22.20 32.20
C GLY A 287 -26.26 23.73 32.06
N SER A 288 -25.57 24.24 31.03
CA SER A 288 -25.53 25.69 30.74
C SER A 288 -26.89 26.25 30.31
N LEU A 289 -27.67 25.47 29.56
CA LEU A 289 -29.03 25.81 29.17
C LEU A 289 -29.93 25.92 30.41
N HIS A 290 -29.84 24.94 31.31
CA HIS A 290 -30.58 24.96 32.57
C HIS A 290 -30.22 26.19 33.43
N THR A 291 -28.94 26.49 33.62
CA THR A 291 -28.48 27.66 34.41
C THR A 291 -28.78 29.00 33.74
N THR A 292 -28.85 29.04 32.41
CA THR A 292 -29.32 30.21 31.66
C THR A 292 -30.80 30.46 31.87
N TRP A 293 -31.60 29.39 31.91
CA TRP A 293 -33.03 29.47 32.17
C TRP A 293 -33.36 29.79 33.64
N SER A 294 -32.70 29.11 34.58
CA SER A 294 -32.88 29.32 36.04
C SER A 294 -32.25 30.61 36.54
N GLN A 295 -31.45 31.29 35.71
CA GLN A 295 -30.70 32.51 36.04
C GLN A 295 -29.80 32.36 37.26
N SER A 296 -29.35 31.14 37.56
CA SER A 296 -28.56 30.80 38.74
C SER A 296 -27.42 29.85 38.38
N GLY A 297 -26.26 30.03 39.00
CA GLY A 297 -25.06 29.22 38.74
C GLY A 297 -24.24 29.70 37.53
N GLU A 298 -23.19 28.94 37.22
CA GLU A 298 -22.24 29.21 36.14
C GLU A 298 -22.65 28.57 34.82
N VAL A 299 -22.21 29.17 33.71
CA VAL A 299 -22.43 28.67 32.35
C VAL A 299 -21.09 28.31 31.72
N TYR A 300 -21.08 27.29 30.85
CA TYR A 300 -19.86 26.72 30.26
C TYR A 300 -19.82 26.87 28.72
N TYR A 301 -20.54 27.85 28.16
CA TYR A 301 -20.63 28.06 26.72
C TYR A 301 -19.28 28.36 26.07
N ASP A 302 -18.42 29.11 26.75
CA ASP A 302 -17.06 29.44 26.35
C ASP A 302 -16.15 28.21 26.33
N SER A 303 -16.26 27.35 27.35
CA SER A 303 -15.55 26.08 27.46
C SER A 303 -15.92 25.15 26.30
N ILE A 304 -17.21 25.04 25.98
CA ILE A 304 -17.70 24.30 24.79
C ILE A 304 -17.10 24.90 23.52
N ALA A 305 -17.15 26.22 23.38
CA ALA A 305 -16.72 26.86 22.15
C ALA A 305 -15.21 26.73 21.89
N MET A 306 -14.41 26.95 22.93
CA MET A 306 -12.97 26.74 22.90
C MET A 306 -12.64 25.27 22.64
N PHE A 307 -13.34 24.34 23.28
CA PHE A 307 -13.10 22.91 23.09
C PHE A 307 -13.39 22.46 21.65
N VAL A 308 -14.54 22.84 21.08
CA VAL A 308 -14.89 22.55 19.68
C VAL A 308 -13.82 23.10 18.73
N PHE A 309 -13.38 24.34 18.92
CA PHE A 309 -12.33 24.94 18.10
C PHE A 309 -11.00 24.19 18.21
N LEU A 310 -10.52 23.92 19.43
CA LEU A 310 -9.25 23.24 19.65
C LEU A 310 -9.23 21.81 19.12
N VAL A 311 -10.34 21.06 19.27
CA VAL A 311 -10.46 19.71 18.71
C VAL A 311 -10.47 19.74 17.19
N LEU A 312 -11.19 20.68 16.56
CA LEU A 312 -11.17 20.84 15.10
C LEU A 312 -9.78 21.23 14.60
N LEU A 313 -9.08 22.11 15.32
CA LEU A 313 -7.69 22.49 15.02
C LEU A 313 -6.75 21.29 15.13
N ALA A 314 -6.87 20.50 16.20
CA ALA A 314 -6.07 19.30 16.41
C ALA A 314 -6.31 18.28 15.28
N ARG A 315 -7.58 18.02 14.92
CA ARG A 315 -7.94 17.15 13.78
C ARG A 315 -7.41 17.68 12.45
N ARG A 316 -7.37 19.00 12.28
CA ARG A 316 -6.81 19.61 11.07
C ARG A 316 -5.30 19.42 10.99
N ILE A 317 -4.59 19.61 12.09
CA ILE A 317 -3.15 19.33 12.19
C ILE A 317 -2.90 17.83 11.94
N GLU A 318 -3.73 16.96 12.51
CA GLU A 318 -3.70 15.51 12.30
C GLU A 318 -3.85 15.14 10.82
N LEU A 319 -4.92 15.63 10.17
CA LEU A 319 -5.19 15.39 8.76
C LEU A 319 -4.06 15.93 7.89
N ARG A 320 -3.55 17.13 8.18
CA ARG A 320 -2.43 17.72 7.44
C ARG A 320 -1.14 16.92 7.61
N GLY A 321 -0.90 16.38 8.80
CA GLY A 321 0.22 15.47 9.08
C GLY A 321 0.12 14.20 8.25
N ARG A 322 -1.06 13.56 8.21
CA ARG A 322 -1.32 12.37 7.38
C ARG A 322 -1.20 12.62 5.88
N VAL A 323 -1.77 13.73 5.39
CA VAL A 323 -1.70 14.09 3.95
C VAL A 323 -0.27 14.37 3.55
N ARG A 324 0.50 15.15 4.32
CA ARG A 324 1.92 15.39 4.02
C ARG A 324 2.76 14.11 4.04
N ALA A 325 2.44 13.20 4.95
CA ALA A 325 3.04 11.88 5.01
C ALA A 325 2.77 11.08 3.73
N ALA A 326 1.54 11.11 3.21
CA ALA A 326 1.19 10.50 1.93
C ALA A 326 1.85 11.22 0.74
N ASP A 327 1.87 12.56 0.72
CA ASP A 327 2.46 13.35 -0.37
C ASP A 327 3.98 13.15 -0.47
N ALA A 328 4.69 12.98 0.65
CA ALA A 328 6.12 12.67 0.65
C ALA A 328 6.41 11.34 -0.05
N LEU A 329 5.47 10.40 0.01
CA LEU A 329 5.55 9.10 -0.63
C LEU A 329 5.15 9.17 -2.11
N ASP A 330 4.17 10.00 -2.46
CA ASP A 330 3.81 10.30 -3.86
C ASP A 330 4.93 11.02 -4.64
N ARG A 331 5.84 11.74 -3.97
CA ARG A 331 6.99 12.37 -4.64
C ARG A 331 7.92 11.34 -5.30
N VAL A 332 8.03 10.15 -4.73
CA VAL A 332 8.78 9.03 -5.33
C VAL A 332 8.09 8.54 -6.61
N GLY A 333 6.78 8.73 -6.75
CA GLY A 333 5.99 8.37 -7.93
C GLY A 333 5.95 9.42 -9.05
N LYS A 334 6.34 10.67 -8.79
CA LYS A 334 6.29 11.77 -9.77
C LYS A 334 7.51 11.85 -10.69
N ILE A 335 8.30 10.79 -10.76
CA ILE A 335 9.54 10.74 -11.54
C ILE A 335 9.24 10.72 -13.04
N LEU A 336 8.12 10.14 -13.49
CA LEU A 336 7.79 10.05 -14.92
C LEU A 336 7.12 11.32 -15.46
N PRO A 337 7.57 11.85 -16.62
CA PRO A 337 6.93 13.00 -17.26
C PRO A 337 5.53 12.63 -17.78
N ARG A 338 4.67 13.65 -17.97
CA ARG A 338 3.31 13.44 -18.51
C ARG A 338 3.27 13.37 -20.04
N LEU A 339 4.24 14.02 -20.68
CA LEU A 339 4.37 14.13 -22.13
C LEU A 339 5.73 13.58 -22.57
N ALA A 340 5.77 13.00 -23.77
CA ALA A 340 6.97 12.58 -24.45
C ALA A 340 6.96 13.06 -25.91
N THR A 341 8.15 13.30 -26.45
CA THR A 341 8.31 13.69 -27.86
C THR A 341 8.53 12.42 -28.71
N ARG A 342 7.46 11.90 -29.32
CA ARG A 342 7.56 10.74 -30.23
C ARG A 342 7.98 11.19 -31.63
N LEU A 343 8.79 10.36 -32.28
CA LEU A 343 9.25 10.51 -33.64
C LEU A 343 8.45 9.60 -34.56
N ASP A 344 7.51 10.18 -35.30
CA ASP A 344 6.73 9.51 -36.33
C ASP A 344 7.35 9.79 -37.72
N ALA A 345 6.85 9.13 -38.77
CA ALA A 345 7.33 9.34 -40.15
C ALA A 345 7.17 10.80 -40.64
N ASP A 346 6.24 11.55 -40.04
CA ASP A 346 5.92 12.94 -40.37
C ASP A 346 6.69 13.97 -39.51
N GLY A 347 7.52 13.52 -38.56
CA GLY A 347 8.33 14.39 -37.68
C GLY A 347 8.09 14.17 -36.18
N GLU A 348 8.42 15.20 -35.38
CA GLU A 348 8.24 15.18 -33.92
C GLU A 348 6.79 15.49 -33.52
N LYS A 349 6.24 14.72 -32.58
CA LYS A 349 4.92 14.95 -32.01
C LYS A 349 4.93 14.73 -30.49
N GLU A 350 4.40 15.69 -29.75
CA GLU A 350 4.13 15.48 -28.32
C GLU A 350 2.93 14.56 -28.14
N VAL A 351 3.14 13.49 -27.36
CA VAL A 351 2.13 12.49 -27.00
C VAL A 351 2.12 12.29 -25.49
N LEU A 352 1.02 11.78 -24.94
CA LEU A 352 1.00 11.37 -23.55
C LEU A 352 1.90 10.15 -23.37
N VAL A 353 2.62 10.10 -22.25
CA VAL A 353 3.52 8.98 -21.95
C VAL A 353 2.76 7.65 -21.85
N THR A 354 1.48 7.67 -21.49
CA THR A 354 0.58 6.50 -21.50
C THR A 354 0.24 5.97 -22.88
N ASP A 355 0.48 6.75 -23.94
CA ASP A 355 0.18 6.37 -25.33
C ASP A 355 1.39 5.76 -26.05
N LEU A 356 2.55 5.73 -25.39
CA LEU A 356 3.77 5.12 -25.93
C LEU A 356 3.64 3.59 -25.93
N ALA A 357 4.01 2.98 -27.05
CA ALA A 357 4.05 1.53 -27.23
C ALA A 357 5.47 1.03 -27.48
N PRO A 358 5.77 -0.26 -27.20
CA PRO A 358 7.02 -0.87 -27.62
C PRO A 358 7.27 -0.69 -29.12
N GLY A 359 8.48 -0.25 -29.47
CA GLY A 359 8.89 0.11 -30.83
C GLY A 359 8.72 1.59 -31.18
N ASP A 360 8.04 2.38 -30.34
CA ASP A 360 7.98 3.84 -30.53
C ASP A 360 9.37 4.46 -30.33
N ARG A 361 9.71 5.42 -31.19
CA ARG A 361 10.96 6.18 -31.08
C ARG A 361 10.71 7.50 -30.39
N VAL A 362 11.45 7.79 -29.35
CA VAL A 362 11.24 8.96 -28.50
C VAL A 362 12.52 9.77 -28.45
N ARG A 363 12.41 11.08 -28.69
CA ARG A 363 13.51 12.02 -28.51
C ARG A 363 13.54 12.50 -27.05
N VAL A 364 14.70 12.36 -26.41
CA VAL A 364 14.95 12.84 -25.05
C VAL A 364 16.03 13.91 -25.11
N ARG A 365 15.69 15.16 -24.81
CA ARG A 365 16.62 16.30 -24.83
C ARG A 365 17.42 16.42 -23.53
N PRO A 366 18.50 17.21 -23.50
CA PRO A 366 19.21 17.51 -22.26
C PRO A 366 18.26 18.15 -21.23
N GLY A 367 18.32 17.67 -19.99
CA GLY A 367 17.42 18.03 -18.90
C GLY A 367 16.05 17.35 -18.91
N GLU A 368 15.72 16.56 -19.94
CA GLU A 368 14.47 15.78 -19.98
C GLU A 368 14.64 14.42 -19.30
N ILE A 369 13.54 13.96 -18.71
CA ILE A 369 13.46 12.64 -18.08
C ILE A 369 13.09 11.60 -19.14
N VAL A 370 13.75 10.45 -19.09
CA VAL A 370 13.43 9.30 -19.94
C VAL A 370 12.01 8.79 -19.61
N PRO A 371 11.06 8.79 -20.56
CA PRO A 371 9.64 8.54 -20.26
C PRO A 371 9.26 7.07 -20.12
N ALA A 372 10.06 6.14 -20.63
CA ALA A 372 9.82 4.69 -20.55
C ALA A 372 11.14 3.92 -20.67
N ASP A 373 11.14 2.65 -20.26
CA ASP A 373 12.31 1.78 -20.44
C ASP A 373 12.53 1.50 -21.94
N GLY A 374 13.74 1.72 -22.43
CA GLY A 374 14.04 1.53 -23.84
C GLY A 374 15.53 1.47 -24.16
N ARG A 375 15.84 1.12 -25.40
CA ARG A 375 17.22 1.04 -25.89
C ARG A 375 17.63 2.33 -26.57
N LEU A 376 18.82 2.80 -26.27
CA LEU A 376 19.43 3.92 -26.96
C LEU A 376 19.74 3.49 -28.40
N ILE A 377 19.16 4.15 -29.40
CA ILE A 377 19.38 3.80 -30.81
C ILE A 377 20.20 4.84 -31.56
N ASP A 378 20.21 6.09 -31.11
CA ASP A 378 20.97 7.18 -31.72
C ASP A 378 21.36 8.24 -30.68
N GLY A 379 22.57 8.79 -30.84
CA GLY A 379 23.20 9.72 -29.91
C GLY A 379 23.98 9.06 -28.76
N GLN A 380 24.74 9.88 -28.03
CA GLN A 380 25.50 9.49 -26.84
C GLN A 380 25.37 10.61 -25.80
N SER A 381 25.08 10.26 -24.56
CA SER A 381 24.95 11.24 -23.47
C SER A 381 25.31 10.62 -22.12
N THR A 382 25.42 11.46 -21.09
CA THR A 382 25.44 11.00 -19.70
C THR A 382 24.05 11.12 -19.09
N PHE A 383 23.73 10.18 -18.21
CA PHE A 383 22.44 10.07 -17.56
C PHE A 383 22.61 10.09 -16.05
N ASP A 384 21.86 10.96 -15.38
CA ASP A 384 21.74 10.96 -13.94
C ASP A 384 20.72 9.88 -13.54
N GLU A 385 21.24 8.78 -12.97
CA GLU A 385 20.47 7.66 -12.45
C GLU A 385 20.32 7.70 -10.92
N SER A 386 20.72 8.81 -10.27
CA SER A 386 20.77 8.95 -8.80
C SER A 386 19.43 8.67 -8.11
N LEU A 387 18.31 8.98 -8.77
CA LEU A 387 16.96 8.68 -8.26
C LEU A 387 16.65 7.18 -8.19
N LEU A 388 17.33 6.35 -8.97
CA LEU A 388 17.10 4.90 -9.05
C LEU A 388 18.21 4.10 -8.37
N THR A 389 19.47 4.51 -8.55
CA THR A 389 20.64 3.79 -8.07
C THR A 389 21.21 4.39 -6.78
N GLY A 390 20.88 5.65 -6.46
CA GLY A 390 21.49 6.39 -5.35
C GLY A 390 22.92 6.87 -5.64
N GLU A 391 23.47 6.57 -6.82
CA GLU A 391 24.82 7.00 -7.19
C GLU A 391 24.81 8.44 -7.72
N PRO A 392 25.64 9.34 -7.17
CA PRO A 392 25.57 10.77 -7.47
C PRO A 392 26.24 11.19 -8.79
N LEU A 393 26.96 10.27 -9.46
CA LEU A 393 27.71 10.58 -10.68
C LEU A 393 26.94 10.11 -11.93
N PRO A 394 26.75 10.98 -12.94
CA PRO A 394 26.12 10.59 -14.20
C PRO A 394 26.89 9.48 -14.92
N VAL A 395 26.15 8.52 -15.47
CA VAL A 395 26.71 7.36 -16.18
C VAL A 395 26.64 7.60 -17.69
N ALA A 396 27.73 7.36 -18.40
CA ALA A 396 27.78 7.48 -19.86
C ALA A 396 27.06 6.31 -20.54
N ARG A 397 26.25 6.59 -21.56
CA ARG A 397 25.45 5.60 -22.29
C ARG A 397 25.62 5.76 -23.80
N GLN A 398 25.75 4.65 -24.51
CA GLN A 398 26.00 4.59 -25.96
C GLN A 398 24.89 3.81 -26.70
N PRO A 399 24.75 3.98 -28.03
CA PRO A 399 23.79 3.22 -28.80
C PRO A 399 23.93 1.71 -28.56
N GLY A 400 22.82 1.06 -28.25
CA GLY A 400 22.76 -0.34 -27.81
C GLY A 400 22.51 -0.50 -26.30
N ASP A 401 22.84 0.49 -25.48
CA ASP A 401 22.61 0.44 -24.03
C ASP A 401 21.13 0.60 -23.66
N MET A 402 20.75 -0.01 -22.54
CA MET A 402 19.40 0.12 -21.97
C MET A 402 19.34 1.38 -21.09
N LEU A 403 18.30 2.19 -21.27
CA LEU A 403 17.97 3.35 -20.45
C LEU A 403 16.67 3.11 -19.69
N ILE A 404 16.74 3.28 -18.36
CA ILE A 404 15.59 3.07 -17.48
C ILE A 404 14.73 4.33 -17.48
N GLY A 405 13.41 4.18 -17.58
CA GLY A 405 12.49 5.31 -17.42
C GLY A 405 12.72 6.01 -16.07
N GLY A 406 12.63 7.33 -16.03
CA GLY A 406 12.87 8.14 -14.84
C GLY A 406 14.31 8.64 -14.65
N THR A 407 15.26 8.15 -15.44
CA THR A 407 16.61 8.72 -15.52
C THR A 407 16.58 10.09 -16.21
N CYS A 408 17.47 11.00 -15.81
CA CYS A 408 17.55 12.34 -16.40
C CYS A 408 18.71 12.39 -17.40
N ASN A 409 18.43 12.83 -18.62
CA ASN A 409 19.47 13.08 -19.61
C ASN A 409 20.21 14.39 -19.28
N VAL A 410 21.54 14.39 -19.25
CA VAL A 410 22.32 15.56 -18.83
C VAL A 410 22.88 16.38 -20.00
N ASP A 411 23.51 15.72 -20.98
CA ASP A 411 24.39 16.42 -21.94
C ASP A 411 23.78 16.64 -23.33
N GLN A 412 23.46 15.57 -24.05
CA GLN A 412 23.09 15.62 -25.48
C GLN A 412 21.73 14.99 -25.74
N ALA A 413 21.02 15.49 -26.76
CA ALA A 413 19.77 14.89 -27.18
C ALA A 413 20.01 13.49 -27.75
N VAL A 414 19.16 12.55 -27.35
CA VAL A 414 19.24 11.16 -27.79
C VAL A 414 17.91 10.65 -28.36
N ILE A 415 17.96 9.55 -29.09
CA ILE A 415 16.78 8.81 -29.54
C ILE A 415 16.74 7.46 -28.86
N LEU A 416 15.64 7.21 -28.16
CA LEU A 416 15.31 5.98 -27.46
C LEU A 416 14.26 5.21 -28.26
N GLU A 417 14.44 3.90 -28.42
CA GLU A 417 13.38 3.00 -28.85
C GLU A 417 12.75 2.33 -27.62
N VAL A 418 11.45 2.52 -27.41
CA VAL A 418 10.73 2.00 -26.25
C VAL A 418 10.69 0.47 -26.33
N GLU A 419 11.16 -0.23 -25.28
CA GLU A 419 11.14 -1.71 -25.24
C GLU A 419 9.97 -2.26 -24.43
N LYS A 420 9.51 -1.52 -23.40
CA LYS A 420 8.40 -1.91 -22.53
C LYS A 420 7.25 -0.91 -22.63
N ASP A 421 6.03 -1.40 -22.43
CA ASP A 421 4.88 -0.52 -22.22
C ASP A 421 5.17 0.40 -21.02
N THR A 422 4.79 1.67 -21.11
CA THR A 422 4.97 2.66 -20.05
C THR A 422 4.40 2.19 -18.71
N GLY A 423 3.28 1.46 -18.76
CA GLY A 423 2.65 0.86 -17.60
C GLY A 423 3.50 -0.24 -16.96
N ASP A 424 4.45 -0.84 -17.66
CA ASP A 424 5.36 -1.90 -17.17
C ASP A 424 6.82 -1.43 -17.08
N SER A 425 7.07 -0.12 -17.14
CA SER A 425 8.38 0.47 -16.87
C SER A 425 8.87 0.17 -15.45
N THR A 426 10.18 0.17 -15.27
CA THR A 426 10.80 -0.12 -13.96
C THR A 426 10.33 0.86 -12.89
N VAL A 427 10.17 2.15 -13.22
CA VAL A 427 9.62 3.16 -12.30
C VAL A 427 8.15 2.94 -11.98
N ALA A 428 7.33 2.55 -12.96
CA ALA A 428 5.93 2.20 -12.69
C ALA A 428 5.82 0.99 -11.74
N GLU A 429 6.72 0.01 -11.86
CA GLU A 429 6.78 -1.13 -10.97
C GLU A 429 7.29 -0.75 -9.56
N ILE A 430 8.33 0.08 -9.45
CA ILE A 430 8.79 0.64 -8.17
C ILE A 430 7.67 1.41 -7.47
N HIS A 431 6.98 2.29 -8.19
CA HIS A 431 5.84 3.04 -7.67
C HIS A 431 4.73 2.10 -7.19
N ARG A 432 4.43 1.01 -7.92
CA ARG A 432 3.46 0.00 -7.49
C ARG A 432 3.90 -0.75 -6.24
N LEU A 433 5.16 -1.16 -6.15
CA LEU A 433 5.70 -1.83 -4.98
C LEU A 433 5.60 -0.92 -3.74
N LEU A 434 5.92 0.38 -3.91
CA LEU A 434 5.78 1.40 -2.88
C LEU A 434 4.30 1.59 -2.47
N MET A 435 3.39 1.73 -3.43
CA MET A 435 1.95 1.84 -3.19
C MET A 435 1.34 0.56 -2.60
N ARG A 436 1.89 -0.62 -2.89
CA ARG A 436 1.46 -1.90 -2.30
C ARG A 436 1.84 -1.97 -0.82
N GLY A 437 3.03 -1.48 -0.47
CA GLY A 437 3.49 -1.44 0.92
C GLY A 437 2.67 -0.53 1.83
N MET A 438 2.04 0.50 1.29
CA MET A 438 1.25 1.46 2.08
C MET A 438 -0.19 1.03 2.38
N ARG A 439 -0.73 0.01 1.71
CA ARG A 439 -2.16 -0.33 1.80
C ARG A 439 -2.52 -1.08 3.07
N GLU A 440 -1.57 -1.76 3.68
CA GLU A 440 -1.80 -2.46 4.94
C GLU A 440 -1.56 -1.52 6.12
N ALA A 441 -2.56 -1.39 7.00
CA ALA A 441 -2.40 -0.65 8.24
C ALA A 441 -1.37 -1.36 9.14
N PRO A 442 -0.33 -0.67 9.64
CA PRO A 442 0.67 -1.28 10.52
C PRO A 442 0.00 -1.95 11.73
N ARG A 443 0.55 -3.08 12.19
CA ARG A 443 -0.02 -3.84 13.32
C ARG A 443 -0.14 -3.00 14.58
N TYR A 444 0.85 -2.14 14.86
CA TYR A 444 0.77 -1.18 15.96
C TYR A 444 -0.33 -0.13 15.79
N ALA A 445 -0.68 0.27 14.56
CA ALA A 445 -1.81 1.19 14.34
C ALA A 445 -3.13 0.52 14.71
N VAL A 446 -3.30 -0.76 14.37
CA VAL A 446 -4.47 -1.57 14.76
C VAL A 446 -4.52 -1.82 16.26
N LEU A 447 -3.37 -2.12 16.88
CA LEU A 447 -3.24 -2.28 18.33
C LEU A 447 -3.55 -0.97 19.07
N ALA A 448 -3.03 0.16 18.60
CA ALA A 448 -3.31 1.48 19.15
C ALA A 448 -4.80 1.83 19.07
N GLN A 449 -5.47 1.47 17.97
CA GLN A 449 -6.92 1.63 17.84
C GLN A 449 -7.71 0.74 18.82
N ARG A 450 -7.28 -0.52 19.04
CA ARG A 450 -7.90 -1.40 20.05
C ARG A 450 -7.67 -0.90 21.47
N ALA A 451 -6.46 -0.41 21.76
CA ALA A 451 -6.13 0.20 23.04
C ALA A 451 -6.94 1.47 23.29
N ALA A 452 -7.18 2.29 22.25
CA ALA A 452 -8.01 3.49 22.35
C ALA A 452 -9.46 3.18 22.74
N ALA A 453 -10.05 2.10 22.21
CA ALA A 453 -11.41 1.69 22.58
C ALA A 453 -11.51 1.26 24.06
N TRP A 454 -10.53 0.50 24.55
CA TRP A 454 -10.42 0.13 25.97
C TRP A 454 -10.20 1.34 26.86
N PHE A 455 -9.32 2.25 26.45
CA PHE A 455 -9.09 3.51 27.15
C PHE A 455 -10.38 4.33 27.27
N VAL A 456 -11.15 4.48 26.19
CA VAL A 456 -12.46 5.15 26.22
C VAL A 456 -13.42 4.47 27.19
N ALA A 457 -13.49 3.13 27.21
CA ALA A 457 -14.33 2.39 28.15
C ALA A 457 -13.96 2.69 29.61
N VAL A 458 -12.66 2.69 29.93
CA VAL A 458 -12.15 3.03 31.27
C VAL A 458 -12.48 4.47 31.64
N VAL A 459 -12.33 5.42 30.71
CA VAL A 459 -12.69 6.83 30.93
C VAL A 459 -14.17 6.98 31.22
N LEU A 460 -15.05 6.32 30.46
CA LEU A 460 -16.49 6.38 30.69
C LEU A 460 -16.87 5.79 32.06
N LEU A 461 -16.19 4.72 32.48
CA LEU A 461 -16.36 4.16 33.82
C LEU A 461 -15.93 5.15 34.90
N ILE A 462 -14.75 5.77 34.76
CA ILE A 462 -14.26 6.78 35.73
C ILE A 462 -15.20 8.00 35.75
N ALA A 463 -15.71 8.44 34.60
CA ALA A 463 -16.67 9.54 34.51
C ALA A 463 -17.98 9.19 35.23
N ALA A 464 -18.50 7.98 35.06
CA ALA A 464 -19.70 7.50 35.76
C ALA A 464 -19.49 7.43 37.28
N VAL A 465 -18.33 6.93 37.73
CA VAL A 465 -17.96 6.90 39.15
C VAL A 465 -17.84 8.32 39.70
N THR A 466 -17.21 9.24 38.96
CA THR A 466 -17.06 10.66 39.33
C THR A 466 -18.42 11.33 39.47
N ALA A 467 -19.30 11.16 38.47
CA ALA A 467 -20.66 11.69 38.51
C ALA A 467 -21.42 11.19 39.73
N THR A 468 -21.40 9.88 39.97
CA THR A 468 -22.14 9.26 41.08
C THR A 468 -21.60 9.72 42.43
N THR A 469 -20.27 9.76 42.59
CA THR A 469 -19.64 10.16 43.86
C THR A 469 -19.95 11.61 44.21
N TRP A 470 -19.84 12.52 43.25
CA TRP A 470 -20.15 13.93 43.49
C TRP A 470 -21.64 14.18 43.64
N LEU A 471 -22.52 13.46 42.94
CA LEU A 471 -23.97 13.54 43.19
C LEU A 471 -24.34 13.18 44.64
N LEU A 472 -23.56 12.32 45.31
CA LEU A 472 -23.77 11.94 46.70
C LEU A 472 -23.15 12.91 47.71
N ILE A 473 -22.01 13.53 47.38
CA ILE A 473 -21.27 14.44 48.27
C ILE A 473 -21.77 15.88 48.12
N ASP A 474 -21.73 16.40 46.89
CA ASP A 474 -22.14 17.75 46.53
C ASP A 474 -22.63 17.79 45.07
N PRO A 475 -23.95 17.79 44.84
CA PRO A 475 -24.55 17.81 43.50
C PRO A 475 -24.09 19.00 42.63
N ALA A 476 -23.69 20.13 43.23
CA ALA A 476 -23.24 21.29 42.49
C ALA A 476 -21.91 21.02 41.75
N LEU A 477 -21.08 20.14 42.30
CA LEU A 477 -19.76 19.79 41.76
C LEU A 477 -19.81 18.58 40.81
N ALA A 478 -20.93 17.87 40.73
CA ALA A 478 -21.06 16.67 39.91
C ALA A 478 -20.89 16.94 38.41
N LEU A 479 -21.57 17.97 37.89
CA LEU A 479 -21.49 18.35 36.48
C LEU A 479 -20.08 18.82 36.05
N PRO A 480 -19.46 19.82 36.70
CA PRO A 480 -18.14 20.32 36.28
C PRO A 480 -17.06 19.23 36.34
N ASN A 481 -17.05 18.41 37.40
CA ASN A 481 -16.04 17.36 37.53
C ASN A 481 -16.23 16.22 36.51
N THR A 482 -17.47 15.82 36.23
CA THR A 482 -17.76 14.79 35.22
C THR A 482 -17.37 15.26 33.83
N VAL A 483 -17.75 16.49 33.47
CA VAL A 483 -17.38 17.11 32.19
C VAL A 483 -15.86 17.22 32.06
N ALA A 484 -15.16 17.63 33.12
CA ALA A 484 -13.70 17.70 33.13
C ALA A 484 -13.05 16.34 32.83
N VAL A 485 -13.53 15.26 33.46
CA VAL A 485 -13.04 13.89 33.20
C VAL A 485 -13.31 13.45 31.77
N LEU A 486 -14.50 13.69 31.24
CA LEU A 486 -14.86 13.31 29.86
C LEU A 486 -14.03 14.05 28.80
N ILE A 487 -13.66 15.30 29.08
CA ILE A 487 -12.97 16.19 28.14
C ILE A 487 -11.45 16.02 28.17
N VAL A 488 -10.84 15.88 29.35
CA VAL A 488 -9.37 15.87 29.50
C VAL A 488 -8.71 14.68 28.79
N THR A 489 -9.47 13.63 28.54
CA THR A 489 -8.96 12.35 28.09
C THR A 489 -8.78 12.20 26.58
N CYS A 490 -8.90 13.22 25.73
CA CYS A 490 -8.79 12.97 24.27
C CYS A 490 -7.43 12.33 23.90
N PRO A 491 -7.39 11.07 23.42
CA PRO A 491 -6.15 10.41 23.03
C PRO A 491 -5.73 10.82 21.59
N CYS A 492 -6.13 12.02 21.17
CA CYS A 492 -5.97 12.57 19.82
C CYS A 492 -4.51 12.43 19.31
N ALA A 493 -3.52 12.71 20.16
CA ALA A 493 -2.09 12.60 19.80
C ALA A 493 -1.61 11.14 19.66
N PHE A 494 -2.15 10.22 20.46
CA PHE A 494 -1.75 8.81 20.47
C PHE A 494 -2.13 8.10 19.16
N ALA A 495 -3.29 8.44 18.59
CA ALA A 495 -3.77 7.87 17.32
C ALA A 495 -2.98 8.35 16.08
N LEU A 496 -2.27 9.49 16.18
CA LEU A 496 -1.51 10.07 15.08
C LEU A 496 -0.04 9.67 15.07
N ALA A 497 0.56 9.41 16.24
CA ALA A 497 2.00 9.20 16.38
C ALA A 497 2.52 8.08 15.46
N THR A 498 1.88 6.92 15.50
CA THR A 498 2.28 5.74 14.73
C THR A 498 2.23 5.93 13.20
N PRO A 499 1.10 6.33 12.59
CA PRO A 499 1.03 6.49 11.13
C PRO A 499 1.96 7.59 10.59
N VAL A 500 2.17 8.67 11.35
CA VAL A 500 3.11 9.73 10.92
C VAL A 500 4.55 9.25 11.00
N ALA A 501 4.93 8.57 12.09
CA ALA A 501 6.26 8.00 12.22
C ALA A 501 6.55 6.95 11.13
N ALA A 502 5.57 6.08 10.84
CA ALA A 502 5.68 5.07 9.79
C ALA A 502 5.87 5.71 8.40
N ALA A 503 5.05 6.69 8.05
CA ALA A 503 5.16 7.35 6.74
C ALA A 503 6.49 8.12 6.56
N ILE A 504 6.94 8.84 7.60
CA ILE A 504 8.26 9.49 7.58
C ILE A 504 9.38 8.45 7.49
N GLY A 505 9.24 7.31 8.18
CA GLY A 505 10.18 6.20 8.12
C GLY A 505 10.30 5.59 6.72
N VAL A 506 9.18 5.30 6.06
CA VAL A 506 9.15 4.81 4.67
C VAL A 506 9.79 5.84 3.72
N GLY A 507 9.46 7.13 3.88
CA GLY A 507 10.06 8.19 3.06
C GLY A 507 11.58 8.25 3.19
N ARG A 508 12.10 8.18 4.43
CA ARG A 508 13.55 8.16 4.68
C ARG A 508 14.27 6.92 4.16
N LEU A 509 13.60 5.76 4.17
CA LEU A 509 14.17 4.55 3.56
C LEU A 509 14.26 4.71 2.05
N ALA A 510 13.22 5.28 1.41
CA ALA A 510 13.22 5.55 -0.02
C ALA A 510 14.33 6.54 -0.42
N ASP A 511 14.52 7.62 0.35
CA ASP A 511 15.64 8.57 0.16
C ASP A 511 17.02 7.89 0.26
N ALA A 512 17.12 6.76 0.97
CA ALA A 512 18.32 5.96 1.13
C ALA A 512 18.40 4.78 0.13
N GLY A 513 17.55 4.74 -0.90
CA GLY A 513 17.52 3.67 -1.90
C GLY A 513 16.90 2.35 -1.42
N MET A 514 16.23 2.35 -0.26
CA MET A 514 15.59 1.17 0.31
C MET A 514 14.06 1.23 0.18
N LEU A 515 13.46 0.21 -0.44
CA LEU A 515 12.02 0.16 -0.66
C LEU A 515 11.34 -0.83 0.29
N ALA A 516 10.46 -0.33 1.15
CA ALA A 516 9.64 -1.16 2.02
C ALA A 516 8.36 -1.61 1.27
N VAL A 517 8.35 -2.87 0.82
CA VAL A 517 7.20 -3.47 0.09
C VAL A 517 5.99 -3.71 1.00
N ARG A 518 6.16 -3.68 2.32
CA ARG A 518 5.10 -3.76 3.33
C ARG A 518 5.35 -2.76 4.45
N SER A 519 4.32 -2.08 4.93
CA SER A 519 4.41 -1.07 5.99
C SER A 519 4.89 -1.65 7.34
N ASP A 520 4.60 -2.92 7.61
CA ASP A 520 5.02 -3.63 8.83
C ASP A 520 6.42 -4.25 8.72
N ALA A 521 7.05 -4.24 7.54
CA ALA A 521 8.41 -4.76 7.36
C ALA A 521 9.44 -3.97 8.16
N ILE A 522 9.28 -2.65 8.29
CA ILE A 522 10.17 -1.77 9.07
C ILE A 522 10.11 -2.15 10.55
N GLU A 523 8.90 -2.40 11.06
CA GLU A 523 8.66 -2.87 12.43
C GLU A 523 9.33 -4.23 12.64
N HIS A 524 9.09 -5.18 11.72
CA HIS A 524 9.67 -6.52 11.84
C HIS A 524 11.19 -6.49 11.79
N LEU A 525 11.78 -5.70 10.89
CA LEU A 525 13.23 -5.53 10.76
C LEU A 525 13.85 -4.95 12.04
N ALA A 526 13.19 -3.94 12.65
CA ALA A 526 13.65 -3.35 13.91
C ALA A 526 13.61 -4.33 15.10
N LEU A 527 12.82 -5.40 14.97
CA LEU A 527 12.64 -6.42 15.99
C LEU A 527 13.44 -7.70 15.71
N CYS A 528 14.13 -7.80 14.57
CA CYS A 528 14.90 -8.98 14.21
C CYS A 528 16.15 -9.12 15.09
N ASP A 529 16.37 -10.33 15.57
CA ASP A 529 17.53 -10.71 16.38
C ASP A 529 18.46 -11.71 15.67
N THR A 530 18.02 -12.21 14.51
CA THR A 530 18.69 -13.21 13.70
C THR A 530 18.71 -12.75 12.25
N PHE A 531 19.88 -12.78 11.61
CA PHE A 531 20.05 -12.40 10.21
C PHE A 531 20.61 -13.58 9.41
N ALA A 532 20.02 -13.86 8.26
CA ALA A 532 20.53 -14.83 7.29
C ALA A 532 20.82 -14.12 5.97
N PHE A 533 21.96 -14.42 5.37
CA PHE A 533 22.38 -13.84 4.09
C PHE A 533 22.55 -14.93 3.05
N ASP A 534 22.06 -14.70 1.84
CA ASP A 534 22.55 -15.44 0.68
C ASP A 534 23.97 -14.98 0.33
N LYS A 535 24.73 -15.85 -0.32
CA LYS A 535 26.10 -15.48 -0.76
C LYS A 535 26.04 -14.75 -2.09
N THR A 536 25.60 -15.49 -3.10
CA THR A 536 25.73 -15.13 -4.52
C THR A 536 24.75 -14.02 -4.87
N GLY A 537 25.26 -12.87 -5.31
CA GLY A 537 24.47 -11.70 -5.68
C GLY A 537 24.07 -10.80 -4.50
N THR A 538 24.08 -11.30 -3.27
CA THR A 538 23.78 -10.52 -2.06
C THR A 538 25.05 -9.99 -1.39
N LEU A 539 25.93 -10.88 -0.92
CA LEU A 539 27.21 -10.49 -0.30
C LEU A 539 28.36 -10.43 -1.32
N THR A 540 28.11 -10.94 -2.52
CA THR A 540 29.04 -10.88 -3.64
C THR A 540 28.47 -10.05 -4.80
N LEU A 541 29.36 -9.62 -5.70
CA LEU A 541 29.00 -8.81 -6.86
C LEU A 541 28.39 -9.65 -8.00
N GLY A 542 28.53 -10.98 -7.98
CA GLY A 542 28.15 -11.85 -9.09
C GLY A 542 29.16 -11.80 -10.25
N GLU A 543 30.33 -11.23 -10.01
CA GLU A 543 31.42 -11.07 -10.97
C GLU A 543 32.57 -12.00 -10.57
N LEU A 544 32.94 -12.91 -11.47
CA LEU A 544 34.05 -13.81 -11.25
C LEU A 544 35.38 -13.06 -11.42
N ARG A 545 36.31 -13.32 -10.50
CA ARG A 545 37.68 -12.83 -10.55
C ARG A 545 38.65 -14.00 -10.48
N VAL A 546 39.74 -13.92 -11.23
CA VAL A 546 40.87 -14.85 -11.11
C VAL A 546 41.61 -14.53 -9.81
N GLU A 547 41.60 -15.48 -8.87
CA GLU A 547 42.29 -15.37 -7.58
C GLU A 547 43.69 -15.97 -7.63
N GLN A 548 43.84 -17.12 -8.31
CA GLN A 548 45.09 -17.84 -8.37
C GLN A 548 45.31 -18.44 -9.76
N ILE A 549 46.57 -18.50 -10.15
CA ILE A 549 47.04 -19.11 -11.39
C ILE A 549 48.16 -20.08 -11.03
N ALA A 550 47.99 -21.35 -11.37
CA ALA A 550 49.05 -22.35 -11.24
C ALA A 550 49.43 -22.86 -12.63
N THR A 551 50.69 -22.67 -13.03
CA THR A 551 51.19 -23.14 -14.32
C THR A 551 51.92 -24.47 -14.18
N PHE A 552 51.92 -25.26 -15.24
CA PHE A 552 52.64 -26.53 -15.33
C PHE A 552 53.24 -26.72 -16.73
N GLY A 553 54.29 -27.54 -16.81
CA GLY A 553 55.14 -27.61 -18.01
C GLY A 553 56.04 -26.38 -18.12
N ASN A 554 56.23 -25.88 -19.34
CA ASN A 554 57.10 -24.74 -19.63
C ASN A 554 56.34 -23.40 -19.81
N LEU A 555 55.07 -23.33 -19.40
CA LEU A 555 54.24 -22.14 -19.59
C LEU A 555 54.40 -21.15 -18.41
N ASP A 556 54.64 -19.88 -18.73
CA ASP A 556 54.62 -18.81 -17.72
C ASP A 556 53.20 -18.27 -17.48
N ALA A 557 52.99 -17.59 -16.34
CA ALA A 557 51.67 -17.10 -15.97
C ALA A 557 51.14 -15.98 -16.90
N ALA A 558 52.03 -15.15 -17.46
CA ALA A 558 51.63 -14.05 -18.35
C ALA A 558 51.20 -14.58 -19.73
N GLN A 559 51.90 -15.58 -20.24
CA GLN A 559 51.56 -16.34 -21.43
C GLN A 559 50.25 -17.08 -21.23
N ALA A 560 50.06 -17.74 -20.09
CA ALA A 560 48.80 -18.42 -19.77
C ALA A 560 47.60 -17.45 -19.80
N VAL A 561 47.72 -16.28 -19.17
CA VAL A 561 46.68 -15.25 -19.17
C VAL A 561 46.39 -14.73 -20.58
N MET A 562 47.43 -14.46 -21.37
CA MET A 562 47.30 -13.97 -22.74
C MET A 562 46.61 -15.00 -23.65
N LEU A 563 46.99 -16.28 -23.56
CA LEU A 563 46.38 -17.37 -24.32
C LEU A 563 44.92 -17.60 -23.90
N ALA A 564 44.62 -17.58 -22.60
CA ALA A 564 43.27 -17.69 -22.08
C ALA A 564 42.37 -16.53 -22.57
N ALA A 565 42.89 -15.30 -22.53
CA ALA A 565 42.18 -14.12 -23.03
C ALA A 565 41.92 -14.19 -24.55
N ALA A 566 42.85 -14.75 -25.33
CA ALA A 566 42.68 -14.95 -26.77
C ALA A 566 41.60 -15.99 -27.09
N LEU A 567 41.64 -17.16 -26.46
CA LEU A 567 40.63 -18.22 -26.68
C LEU A 567 39.22 -17.77 -26.27
N GLU A 568 39.13 -16.96 -25.22
CA GLU A 568 37.86 -16.43 -24.70
C GLU A 568 37.47 -15.08 -25.34
N ALA A 569 38.19 -14.55 -26.34
CA ALA A 569 37.97 -13.20 -26.90
C ALA A 569 36.50 -12.92 -27.30
N HIS A 570 35.80 -13.93 -27.82
CA HIS A 570 34.43 -13.84 -28.32
C HIS A 570 33.37 -14.46 -27.38
N SER A 571 33.76 -14.79 -26.14
CA SER A 571 32.90 -15.46 -25.17
C SER A 571 32.20 -14.45 -24.25
N GLU A 572 30.87 -14.45 -24.23
CA GLU A 572 30.09 -13.63 -23.29
C GLU A 572 29.96 -14.27 -21.89
N HIS A 573 30.54 -15.45 -21.68
CA HIS A 573 30.47 -16.17 -20.40
C HIS A 573 31.24 -15.42 -19.30
N ALA A 574 30.72 -15.45 -18.06
CA ALA A 574 31.33 -14.76 -16.91
C ALA A 574 32.80 -15.16 -16.67
N ILE A 575 33.13 -16.43 -16.91
CA ILE A 575 34.51 -16.97 -16.86
C ILE A 575 35.41 -16.30 -17.92
N GLY A 576 34.93 -16.19 -19.17
CA GLY A 576 35.67 -15.56 -20.24
C GLY A 576 35.94 -14.08 -19.95
N LYS A 577 34.94 -13.35 -19.43
CA LYS A 577 35.10 -11.97 -18.97
C LYS A 577 36.18 -11.84 -17.89
N ALA A 578 36.15 -12.71 -16.89
CA ALA A 578 37.12 -12.73 -15.79
C ALA A 578 38.56 -12.97 -16.26
N LEU A 579 38.76 -13.88 -17.22
CA LEU A 579 40.06 -14.19 -17.80
C LEU A 579 40.58 -13.06 -18.69
N ARG A 580 39.72 -12.47 -19.53
CA ARG A 580 40.08 -11.32 -20.37
C ARG A 580 40.48 -10.10 -19.54
N ALA A 581 39.82 -9.86 -18.42
CA ALA A 581 40.12 -8.74 -17.53
C ALA A 581 41.55 -8.80 -16.94
N GLN A 582 42.21 -9.97 -16.96
CA GLN A 582 43.60 -10.12 -16.50
C GLN A 582 44.64 -9.71 -17.56
N HIS A 583 44.27 -9.58 -18.83
CA HIS A 583 45.19 -9.22 -19.92
C HIS A 583 44.96 -7.78 -20.41
N GLN A 584 46.01 -6.96 -20.42
CA GLN A 584 45.95 -5.57 -20.88
C GLN A 584 46.65 -5.34 -22.24
N GLY A 585 47.21 -6.40 -22.84
CA GLY A 585 47.93 -6.32 -24.11
C GLY A 585 47.06 -6.64 -25.34
N PRO A 586 47.64 -6.58 -26.56
CA PRO A 586 46.95 -7.03 -27.76
C PRO A 586 46.57 -8.51 -27.64
N VAL A 587 45.36 -8.83 -28.10
CA VAL A 587 44.82 -10.20 -28.11
C VAL A 587 45.34 -10.91 -29.36
N ARG A 588 45.85 -12.14 -29.21
CA ARG A 588 46.30 -12.95 -30.35
C ARG A 588 45.12 -13.44 -31.17
N GLU A 589 45.33 -13.58 -32.47
CA GLU A 589 44.33 -14.14 -33.37
C GLU A 589 44.23 -15.66 -33.14
N VAL A 590 42.99 -16.17 -33.11
CA VAL A 590 42.68 -17.58 -32.90
C VAL A 590 42.01 -18.12 -34.16
N SER A 591 42.58 -19.18 -34.75
CA SER A 591 41.98 -19.92 -35.85
C SER A 591 41.30 -21.21 -35.36
N ASP A 592 40.42 -21.79 -36.19
CA ASP A 592 39.75 -23.07 -35.92
C ASP A 592 39.02 -23.16 -34.56
N HIS A 593 38.27 -22.10 -34.23
CA HIS A 593 37.52 -22.03 -32.97
C HIS A 593 36.42 -23.10 -32.90
N LEU A 594 36.47 -23.94 -31.88
CA LEU A 594 35.49 -24.98 -31.58
C LEU A 594 35.00 -24.83 -30.15
N ASN A 595 33.76 -24.37 -29.98
CA ASN A 595 33.09 -24.29 -28.69
C ASN A 595 32.27 -25.57 -28.42
N ARG A 596 32.59 -26.28 -27.35
CA ARG A 596 31.77 -27.39 -26.82
C ARG A 596 30.95 -26.87 -25.64
N VAL A 597 29.66 -26.68 -25.89
CA VAL A 597 28.71 -26.16 -24.92
C VAL A 597 28.78 -26.96 -23.62
N GLY A 598 29.04 -26.27 -22.51
CA GLY A 598 29.12 -26.86 -21.18
C GLY A 598 30.42 -27.58 -20.85
N GLU A 599 31.39 -27.62 -21.78
CA GLU A 599 32.72 -28.23 -21.57
C GLU A 599 33.85 -27.19 -21.65
N GLY A 600 33.97 -26.48 -22.78
CA GLY A 600 35.06 -25.56 -23.04
C GLY A 600 35.25 -25.18 -24.51
N ILE A 601 36.32 -24.44 -24.78
CA ILE A 601 36.70 -23.92 -26.08
C ILE A 601 38.03 -24.54 -26.52
N GLN A 602 38.16 -24.83 -27.80
CA GLN A 602 39.41 -25.19 -28.46
C GLN A 602 39.70 -24.19 -29.57
N GLY A 603 40.97 -23.86 -29.79
CA GLY A 603 41.40 -23.03 -30.91
C GLY A 603 42.89 -23.17 -31.17
N THR A 604 43.34 -22.72 -32.34
CA THR A 604 44.75 -22.75 -32.74
C THR A 604 45.33 -21.35 -32.61
N ILE A 605 46.46 -21.23 -31.89
CA ILE A 605 47.21 -19.99 -31.71
C ILE A 605 48.67 -20.30 -32.03
N ASP A 606 49.27 -19.55 -32.97
CA ASP A 606 50.66 -19.75 -33.44
C ASP A 606 50.96 -21.23 -33.78
N ASP A 607 50.12 -21.83 -34.64
CA ASP A 607 50.18 -23.23 -35.08
C ASP A 607 50.07 -24.30 -33.96
N THR A 608 49.74 -23.89 -32.73
CA THR A 608 49.56 -24.78 -31.58
C THR A 608 48.09 -24.88 -31.19
N ILE A 609 47.59 -26.10 -30.99
CA ILE A 609 46.20 -26.34 -30.55
C ILE A 609 46.12 -26.18 -29.04
N TRP A 610 45.27 -25.25 -28.60
CA TRP A 610 44.98 -24.99 -27.19
C TRP A 610 43.54 -25.33 -26.84
N ARG A 611 43.33 -25.79 -25.61
CA ARG A 611 42.01 -26.03 -25.02
C ARG A 611 41.88 -25.27 -23.71
N ILE A 612 40.73 -24.61 -23.51
CA ILE A 612 40.35 -23.97 -22.27
C ILE A 612 38.96 -24.40 -21.82
N GLY A 613 38.75 -24.64 -20.53
CA GLY A 613 37.44 -25.06 -20.01
C GLY A 613 37.55 -25.92 -18.76
N LYS A 614 36.58 -26.83 -18.59
CA LYS A 614 36.59 -27.76 -17.45
C LYS A 614 37.86 -28.61 -17.44
N PRO A 615 38.48 -28.86 -16.27
CA PRO A 615 39.67 -29.71 -16.18
C PRO A 615 39.54 -31.06 -16.91
N ALA A 616 38.37 -31.70 -16.83
CA ALA A 616 38.10 -32.97 -17.51
C ALA A 616 38.05 -32.91 -19.05
N PHE A 617 37.76 -31.73 -19.62
CA PHE A 617 37.75 -31.51 -21.08
C PHE A 617 39.16 -31.20 -21.61
N VAL A 618 39.93 -30.47 -20.82
CA VAL A 618 41.22 -29.91 -21.24
C VAL A 618 42.38 -30.88 -20.98
N LEU A 619 42.38 -31.54 -19.82
CA LEU A 619 43.51 -32.34 -19.37
C LEU A 619 43.32 -33.82 -19.71
N PRO A 620 44.41 -34.57 -20.03
CA PRO A 620 44.38 -36.02 -20.10
C PRO A 620 43.94 -36.62 -18.76
N ALA A 621 43.15 -37.71 -18.79
CA ALA A 621 42.61 -38.34 -17.57
C ALA A 621 43.69 -38.73 -16.53
N ALA A 622 44.91 -39.03 -16.99
CA ALA A 622 46.04 -39.37 -16.12
C ALA A 622 46.67 -38.16 -15.39
N SER A 623 46.45 -36.94 -15.87
CA SER A 623 47.08 -35.72 -15.36
C SER A 623 46.29 -35.08 -14.21
N LEU A 624 44.97 -35.28 -14.17
CA LEU A 624 44.07 -34.69 -13.16
C LEU A 624 44.45 -35.07 -11.71
N PRO A 625 44.69 -36.36 -11.38
CA PRO A 625 44.99 -36.76 -10.00
C PRO A 625 46.29 -36.17 -9.48
N ARG A 626 47.28 -35.99 -10.37
CA ARG A 626 48.58 -35.41 -10.03
C ARG A 626 48.45 -33.90 -9.76
N LEU A 627 47.76 -33.17 -10.65
CA LEU A 627 47.51 -31.73 -10.46
C LEU A 627 46.65 -31.45 -9.21
N GLN A 628 45.73 -32.36 -8.88
CA GLN A 628 44.94 -32.27 -7.65
C GLN A 628 45.80 -32.51 -6.39
N ALA A 629 46.83 -33.35 -6.47
CA ALA A 629 47.78 -33.57 -5.39
C ALA A 629 48.81 -32.42 -5.25
N ASP A 630 49.26 -31.85 -6.37
CA ASP A 630 50.24 -30.77 -6.40
C ASP A 630 49.62 -29.40 -6.04
N HIS A 631 48.34 -29.19 -6.35
CA HIS A 631 47.59 -27.96 -6.07
C HIS A 631 46.25 -28.22 -5.37
N PRO A 632 46.24 -28.83 -4.17
CA PRO A 632 45.01 -29.25 -3.50
C PRO A 632 44.10 -28.09 -3.11
N THR A 633 44.66 -26.93 -2.75
CA THR A 633 43.90 -25.71 -2.41
C THR A 633 43.22 -25.10 -3.63
N LEU A 634 43.90 -25.06 -4.77
CA LEU A 634 43.38 -24.49 -6.03
C LEU A 634 42.30 -25.40 -6.62
N MET A 635 42.51 -26.72 -6.52
CA MET A 635 41.58 -27.77 -6.96
C MET A 635 40.48 -28.08 -5.93
N SER A 636 40.36 -27.29 -4.87
CA SER A 636 39.28 -27.42 -3.89
C SER A 636 37.94 -27.03 -4.52
N SER A 637 36.84 -27.50 -3.93
CA SER A 637 35.49 -27.15 -4.41
C SER A 637 35.09 -25.71 -4.06
N ALA A 638 35.98 -24.96 -3.43
CA ALA A 638 35.76 -23.57 -3.06
C ALA A 638 35.90 -22.59 -4.22
N TYR A 639 36.63 -22.99 -5.28
CA TYR A 639 36.87 -22.22 -6.48
C TYR A 639 36.17 -22.84 -7.69
N VAL A 640 35.80 -22.00 -8.65
CA VAL A 640 35.52 -22.44 -10.01
C VAL A 640 36.84 -22.58 -10.73
N VAL A 641 37.24 -23.81 -11.07
CA VAL A 641 38.53 -24.04 -11.72
C VAL A 641 38.39 -24.25 -13.22
N VAL A 642 39.20 -23.50 -13.96
CA VAL A 642 39.32 -23.58 -15.42
C VAL A 642 40.74 -24.00 -15.75
N ALA A 643 40.89 -24.98 -16.63
CA ALA A 643 42.18 -25.41 -17.13
C ALA A 643 42.43 -24.82 -18.52
N LEU A 644 43.69 -24.53 -18.82
CA LEU A 644 44.23 -24.25 -20.15
C LEU A 644 45.36 -25.25 -20.41
N CYS A 645 45.38 -25.90 -21.57
CA CYS A 645 46.47 -26.82 -21.92
C CYS A 645 46.64 -26.91 -23.44
N ASP A 646 47.89 -27.07 -23.88
CA ASP A 646 48.22 -27.49 -25.24
C ASP A 646 48.19 -29.02 -25.37
N MET A 647 48.52 -29.54 -26.56
CA MET A 647 48.60 -30.97 -26.83
C MET A 647 49.87 -31.64 -26.28
N ASP A 648 50.90 -30.87 -25.92
CA ASP A 648 52.19 -31.35 -25.41
C ASP A 648 52.24 -31.39 -23.87
N GLY A 649 51.20 -30.91 -23.20
CA GLY A 649 51.02 -30.95 -21.75
C GLY A 649 51.48 -29.70 -21.01
N ASN A 650 51.74 -28.58 -21.70
CA ASN A 650 51.98 -27.28 -21.07
C ASN A 650 50.66 -26.57 -20.84
N GLY A 651 50.49 -25.97 -19.66
CA GLY A 651 49.20 -25.39 -19.32
C GLY A 651 49.16 -24.63 -18.01
N ALA A 652 47.94 -24.23 -17.65
CA ALA A 652 47.65 -23.52 -16.43
C ALA A 652 46.27 -23.89 -15.86
N LEU A 653 46.13 -23.77 -14.55
CA LEU A 653 44.88 -23.79 -13.83
C LEU A 653 44.58 -22.39 -13.32
N PHE A 654 43.37 -21.91 -13.59
CA PHE A 654 42.83 -20.65 -13.10
C PHE A 654 41.77 -20.97 -12.05
N ALA A 655 41.99 -20.54 -10.81
CA ALA A 655 40.95 -20.57 -9.79
C ALA A 655 40.22 -19.22 -9.79
N LEU A 656 38.91 -19.29 -10.04
CA LEU A 656 38.03 -18.15 -10.02
C LEU A 656 37.13 -18.22 -8.78
N SER A 657 36.85 -17.07 -8.19
CA SER A 657 35.78 -16.92 -7.20
C SER A 657 35.00 -15.64 -7.44
N ASP A 658 33.81 -15.60 -6.88
CA ASP A 658 32.97 -14.41 -6.90
C ASP A 658 33.51 -13.34 -5.92
N GLN A 659 33.55 -12.10 -6.37
CA GLN A 659 34.11 -11.00 -5.58
C GLN A 659 33.16 -10.58 -4.45
N MET A 660 33.70 -10.48 -3.24
CA MET A 660 32.97 -9.94 -2.08
C MET A 660 32.63 -8.46 -2.28
N ARG A 661 31.39 -8.07 -1.92
CA ARG A 661 31.00 -6.66 -1.92
C ARG A 661 31.83 -5.86 -0.92
N PRO A 662 32.22 -4.62 -1.24
CA PRO A 662 32.79 -3.70 -0.26
C PRO A 662 31.84 -3.49 0.93
N GLY A 663 32.38 -3.44 2.15
CA GLY A 663 31.59 -3.14 3.36
C GLY A 663 30.89 -4.34 4.02
N VAL A 664 31.06 -5.58 3.54
CA VAL A 664 30.47 -6.77 4.19
C VAL A 664 30.96 -6.91 5.64
N GLN A 665 32.24 -6.67 5.91
CA GLN A 665 32.78 -6.72 7.28
C GLN A 665 32.15 -5.67 8.19
N ASP A 666 32.01 -4.43 7.71
CA ASP A 666 31.39 -3.33 8.45
C ASP A 666 29.91 -3.59 8.72
N LEU A 667 29.20 -4.21 7.77
CA LEU A 667 27.81 -4.65 7.92
C LEU A 667 27.68 -5.63 9.09
N LEU A 668 28.50 -6.69 9.10
CA LEU A 668 28.48 -7.70 10.15
C LEU A 668 28.79 -7.10 11.53
N ALA A 669 29.82 -6.24 11.62
CA ALA A 669 30.16 -5.53 12.85
C ALA A 669 29.00 -4.65 13.34
N THR A 670 28.39 -3.88 12.43
CA THR A 670 27.24 -3.01 12.76
C THR A 670 26.03 -3.79 13.26
N LEU A 671 25.77 -4.99 12.70
CA LEU A 671 24.68 -5.85 13.16
C LEU A 671 24.94 -6.35 14.57
N ARG A 672 26.18 -6.76 14.88
CA ARG A 672 26.57 -7.15 16.24
C ARG A 672 26.42 -6.00 17.24
N ASP A 673 26.88 -4.80 16.88
CA ASP A 673 26.76 -3.60 17.72
C ASP A 673 25.29 -3.24 18.00
N ARG A 674 24.38 -3.56 17.08
CA ARG A 674 22.93 -3.39 17.25
C ARG A 674 22.24 -4.53 18.02
N GLY A 675 23.00 -5.49 18.54
CA GLY A 675 22.50 -6.57 19.38
C GLY A 675 21.94 -7.76 18.63
N VAL A 676 22.27 -7.93 17.34
CA VAL A 676 21.95 -9.14 16.59
C VAL A 676 22.71 -10.32 17.19
N ARG A 677 21.96 -11.33 17.62
CA ARG A 677 22.50 -12.48 18.36
C ARG A 677 23.03 -13.56 17.45
N HIS A 678 22.44 -13.72 16.27
CA HIS A 678 22.75 -14.81 15.36
C HIS A 678 22.84 -14.33 13.91
N ILE A 679 23.95 -14.62 13.24
CA ILE A 679 24.20 -14.28 11.84
C ILE A 679 24.59 -15.54 11.08
N ALA A 680 23.82 -15.89 10.06
CA ALA A 680 24.03 -17.07 9.23
C ALA A 680 24.29 -16.72 7.76
N LEU A 681 25.12 -17.53 7.11
CA LEU A 681 25.35 -17.53 5.67
C LEU A 681 24.73 -18.80 5.08
N LEU A 682 23.78 -18.65 4.15
CA LEU A 682 23.05 -19.75 3.53
C LEU A 682 23.20 -19.69 2.01
N SER A 683 23.88 -20.64 1.38
CA SER A 683 24.09 -20.62 -0.08
C SER A 683 23.88 -21.99 -0.72
N GLY A 684 23.54 -21.97 -2.02
CA GLY A 684 23.50 -23.18 -2.85
C GLY A 684 24.87 -23.63 -3.35
N ASP A 685 25.90 -22.80 -3.17
CA ASP A 685 27.28 -23.15 -3.50
C ASP A 685 27.81 -24.24 -2.57
N SER A 686 28.89 -24.92 -2.98
CA SER A 686 29.50 -26.00 -2.19
C SER A 686 29.81 -25.57 -0.75
N GLN A 687 29.63 -26.48 0.20
CA GLN A 687 29.97 -26.24 1.61
C GLN A 687 31.39 -25.67 1.79
N GLU A 688 32.35 -26.12 1.00
CA GLU A 688 33.73 -25.66 1.06
C GLU A 688 33.88 -24.21 0.57
N SER A 689 33.16 -23.80 -0.48
CA SER A 689 33.13 -22.42 -0.98
C SER A 689 32.50 -21.47 0.02
N VAL A 690 31.41 -21.90 0.66
CA VAL A 690 30.71 -21.12 1.68
C VAL A 690 31.57 -20.94 2.92
N GLN A 691 32.19 -22.02 3.40
CA GLN A 691 33.13 -21.94 4.51
C GLN A 691 34.30 -21.03 4.15
N GLN A 692 34.84 -21.13 2.93
CA GLN A 692 35.89 -20.24 2.47
C GLN A 692 35.50 -18.77 2.52
N PHE A 693 34.32 -18.43 2.01
CA PHE A 693 33.84 -17.06 2.03
C PHE A 693 33.65 -16.56 3.47
N ALA A 694 33.13 -17.41 4.36
CA ALA A 694 32.96 -17.10 5.77
C ALA A 694 34.28 -17.07 6.55
N ARG A 695 35.41 -17.54 6.00
CA ARG A 695 36.71 -17.50 6.68
C ARG A 695 37.07 -16.05 6.97
N ASN A 696 37.31 -15.74 8.25
CA ASN A 696 37.61 -14.39 8.76
C ASN A 696 36.42 -13.41 8.74
N LEU A 697 35.19 -13.89 8.54
CA LEU A 697 33.97 -13.12 8.74
C LEU A 697 33.24 -13.63 9.99
N ASP A 698 32.58 -12.74 10.71
CA ASP A 698 31.91 -13.04 11.99
C ASP A 698 30.51 -13.67 11.78
N PHE A 699 30.45 -14.78 11.06
CA PHE A 699 29.25 -15.61 10.93
C PHE A 699 29.22 -16.68 12.03
N ASP A 700 28.05 -16.88 12.65
CA ASP A 700 27.83 -17.96 13.61
C ASP A 700 27.63 -19.31 12.92
N GLU A 701 27.06 -19.28 11.71
CA GLU A 701 26.72 -20.47 10.94
C GLU A 701 26.93 -20.21 9.44
N ALA A 702 27.55 -21.15 8.74
CA ALA A 702 27.81 -21.05 7.30
C ALA A 702 27.46 -22.39 6.63
N LEU A 703 26.33 -22.43 5.93
CA LEU A 703 25.76 -23.62 5.31
C LEU A 703 25.75 -23.46 3.78
N GLY A 704 26.50 -24.32 3.11
CA GLY A 704 26.46 -24.55 1.68
C GLY A 704 25.61 -25.75 1.30
N ASP A 705 25.57 -26.04 0.00
CA ASP A 705 24.76 -27.08 -0.63
C ASP A 705 23.27 -26.95 -0.29
N GLN A 706 22.79 -25.74 0.04
CA GLN A 706 21.42 -25.48 0.47
C GLN A 706 20.48 -25.28 -0.72
N LYS A 707 19.43 -26.10 -0.82
CA LYS A 707 18.32 -25.84 -1.74
C LYS A 707 17.40 -24.76 -1.17
N PRO A 708 16.54 -24.13 -2.00
CA PRO A 708 15.54 -23.18 -1.51
C PRO A 708 14.64 -23.75 -0.38
N SER A 709 14.31 -25.04 -0.45
CA SER A 709 13.58 -25.76 0.61
C SER A 709 14.33 -25.79 1.93
N ASP A 710 15.65 -25.95 1.87
CA ASP A 710 16.51 -26.12 3.04
C ASP A 710 16.72 -24.78 3.73
N LYS A 711 16.94 -23.71 2.95
CA LYS A 711 16.94 -22.33 3.43
C LYS A 711 15.62 -22.00 4.16
N LEU A 712 14.47 -22.34 3.57
CA LEU A 712 13.17 -22.11 4.19
C LEU A 712 12.97 -22.93 5.48
N MET A 713 13.42 -24.18 5.51
CA MET A 713 13.37 -25.02 6.71
C MET A 713 14.24 -24.46 7.83
N TRP A 714 15.44 -23.96 7.50
CA TRP A 714 16.31 -23.28 8.45
C TRP A 714 15.60 -22.08 9.08
N ILE A 715 15.02 -21.19 8.26
CA ILE A 715 14.27 -20.02 8.76
C ILE A 715 13.13 -20.45 9.68
N ARG A 716 12.33 -21.44 9.26
CA ARG A 716 11.20 -21.96 10.05
C ARG A 716 11.64 -22.65 11.35
N SER A 717 12.84 -23.22 11.39
CA SER A 717 13.39 -23.81 12.63
C SER A 717 13.70 -22.70 13.64
N ARG A 718 14.43 -21.67 13.23
CA ARG A 718 14.75 -20.51 14.09
C ARG A 718 13.50 -19.77 14.57
N GLN A 719 12.51 -19.58 13.68
CA GLN A 719 11.24 -18.98 14.05
C GLN A 719 10.44 -19.81 15.08
N ARG A 720 10.52 -21.15 15.03
CA ARG A 720 9.89 -22.03 16.04
C ARG A 720 10.58 -21.90 17.40
N ASP A 721 11.88 -21.63 17.42
CA ASP A 721 12.65 -21.38 18.63
C ASP A 721 12.42 -19.96 19.19
N GLY A 722 11.54 -19.18 18.56
CA GLY A 722 11.14 -17.84 19.00
C GLY A 722 11.98 -16.70 18.40
N ALA A 723 12.95 -17.00 17.54
CA ALA A 723 13.79 -16.00 16.89
C ALA A 723 13.02 -15.20 15.84
N ARG A 724 13.41 -13.94 15.66
CA ARG A 724 12.87 -13.04 14.64
C ARG A 724 13.91 -12.89 13.54
N VAL A 725 13.66 -13.57 12.43
CA VAL A 725 14.63 -13.78 11.36
C VAL A 725 14.41 -12.76 10.23
N ALA A 726 15.46 -12.02 9.89
CA ALA A 726 15.58 -11.32 8.62
C ALA A 726 16.42 -12.17 7.65
N MET A 727 15.95 -12.36 6.41
CA MET A 727 16.75 -12.96 5.35
C MET A 727 17.00 -11.94 4.24
N ALA A 728 18.25 -11.76 3.85
CA ALA A 728 18.65 -10.98 2.69
C ALA A 728 19.15 -11.94 1.59
N GLY A 729 18.65 -11.76 0.36
CA GLY A 729 18.90 -12.63 -0.78
C GLY A 729 18.75 -11.86 -2.08
#